data_AF-A0A8H5LZN6-F1
#
_entry.id   AF-A0A8H5LZN6-F1
#
_cell.length_a   1.000
_cell.length_b   1.000
_cell.length_c   1.000
_cell.angle_alpha   90.00
_cell.angle_beta   90.00
_cell.angle_gamma   90.00
#
_symmetry.space_group_name_H-M   'P 1'
#
loop_
_entity.id
_entity.type
_entity.pdbx_description
1 polymer ?
#
loop_
_entity_poly.entity_id
_entity_poly.type
_entity_poly.pdbx_seq_one_letter_code
_entity_poly.pdbx_strand_id
1 'polypeptide(L)'
;MLSQAYEPLLLENEREAVADLLQYLENRTTTNFFSGDPLSALTTLSFSDNVDLQRSAALAFAEITEKEVRPVGRDTLDPILFLLGSHDTEVQRAASAALGNLAVNTDNKLLIVKLGGLEPLIRQMLSPNVEVQCNAVGCVTNLATHDDNKTKIAKSGALVPLTRLARSKDMRVQRNATGALLNMTHSARIDENRQQLVNAGAIPVLVSLLNSPDTDVQYYCTTALSNIAVDGANRKKLAQSEPKLVTSLVMLMDSPSLKVQCQAALALRNLASDEKYQLEIVRADGLASLLRLLQSAYLPLILSSAACVRNVSIHPQNESPIIESGFLQPLINLLSFKDNEEVQCHAISTLRNLAASSEKNKTAIVKAGAIESIKELVLEVPMNVQSEMTACVAVLALSDELKGQLLEMGICEVLIPLTNSPSSEVQGNSAAALGNLSSKDGRSVNDDYSAFNDVWDKPDGGMHRYLYRFLSSPDATFQHIAVWTIVQLLESGDPQLISNIRSSSLLVPNVRNLASSQASTPSSSVGSVRTHGYDDSETIDGQGEIQLLSRRILEFVDGEVDLGPSSLTPSHMQTGSSVASSARDHEELRRSVREAFAPGSHHATLAESSSSNLASRALEGVHRIATHHSKDLARDLRIAFGAVLLGKRQQVPLGADSNRVVYCKANNSAGPGSGSGGGNGTTSGGGNNGSGGGSSSPSSSGTASVPTAEPSASAVSSPWKVVESHSGQDFFEGWSFWNIADPTHGTVDYVDEDTARKNNLIELNSAGNTIMRVDTTKDIGNNNRMSTRITTNSDWNQGLFILDAVHMPTGCGVWPNGPNWPAGGEIDIIEGVGDYTNNQATIHTNPGCSLTSDNPNVLGIAGNVVGGTNCAAAETGNQGCGVRSDSTVSFGAAFNENGGGVYAMSLNDSGVATYFWPRDSIPSDILAGTPQPALWGTPQAKWGASGCDPAKFFYQQVMIFDTTFCGDWASGVWGSSGIPGQETSCQARTGVATCEDYVRQRGDAFGEAYWEIKSVKVYQHS
;
A
#
# COMPACT_ATOMS: atom_id res chain seq x y z
N MET A 1 72.06 17.09 44.13
CA MET A 1 70.59 17.16 44.18
C MET A 1 70.09 17.13 42.75
N LEU A 2 69.28 16.14 42.37
CA LEU A 2 68.54 16.11 41.11
C LEU A 2 67.13 15.62 41.45
N SER A 3 66.21 16.56 41.62
CA SER A 3 64.77 16.27 41.71
C SER A 3 64.20 16.35 40.30
N GLN A 4 64.15 15.23 39.59
CA GLN A 4 63.22 15.12 38.46
C GLN A 4 61.81 15.25 39.04
N ALA A 5 61.07 16.27 38.59
CA ALA A 5 59.65 16.35 38.84
C ALA A 5 58.99 15.16 38.14
N TYR A 6 58.22 14.39 38.89
CA TYR A 6 57.46 13.26 38.37
C TYR A 6 56.16 13.83 37.80
N GLU A 7 56.05 13.96 36.48
CA GLU A 7 54.76 14.26 35.86
C GLU A 7 53.80 13.07 36.10
N PRO A 8 52.57 13.31 36.59
CA PRO A 8 51.60 12.25 36.79
C PRO A 8 51.16 11.69 35.43
N LEU A 9 51.23 10.37 35.27
CA LEU A 9 50.86 9.61 34.07
C LEU A 9 49.40 9.73 33.59
N LEU A 10 48.56 10.39 34.38
CA LEU A 10 47.12 10.62 34.19
C LEU A 10 46.76 11.93 34.88
N LEU A 11 45.86 12.71 34.26
CA LEU A 11 45.28 13.92 34.84
C LEU A 11 44.40 13.57 36.05
N GLU A 12 44.14 14.54 36.94
CA GLU A 12 43.43 14.25 38.19
C GLU A 12 41.97 13.85 37.95
N ASN A 13 41.28 14.53 37.04
CA ASN A 13 39.92 14.20 36.61
C ASN A 13 39.82 12.81 35.94
N GLU A 14 40.88 12.37 35.26
CA GLU A 14 40.95 11.01 34.70
C GLU A 14 41.09 9.95 35.81
N ARG A 15 41.88 10.24 36.86
CA ARG A 15 42.03 9.33 38.02
C ARG A 15 40.72 9.19 38.79
N GLU A 16 40.02 10.30 39.01
CA GLU A 16 38.69 10.33 39.63
C GLU A 16 37.70 9.51 38.79
N ALA A 17 37.61 9.77 37.48
CA ALA A 17 36.72 9.03 36.58
C ALA A 17 37.01 7.51 36.52
N VAL A 18 38.27 7.06 36.61
CA VAL A 18 38.60 5.62 36.74
C VAL A 18 38.10 5.04 38.06
N ALA A 19 38.29 5.76 39.17
CA ALA A 19 37.85 5.29 40.49
C ALA A 19 36.32 5.17 40.56
N ASP A 20 35.61 6.19 40.08
CA ASP A 20 34.15 6.22 40.04
C ASP A 20 33.59 5.11 39.13
N LEU A 21 34.14 4.94 37.92
CA LEU A 21 33.70 3.89 37.01
C LEU A 21 33.84 2.48 37.62
N LEU A 22 34.93 2.20 38.35
CA LEU A 22 35.11 0.92 39.04
C LEU A 22 34.02 0.70 40.10
N GLN A 23 33.69 1.73 40.90
CA GLN A 23 32.62 1.65 41.90
C GLN A 23 31.23 1.45 41.26
N TYR A 24 30.97 2.07 40.12
CA TYR A 24 29.73 1.89 39.37
C TYR A 24 29.62 0.50 38.73
N LEU A 25 30.71 -0.04 38.16
CA LEU A 25 30.74 -1.38 37.58
C LEU A 25 30.52 -2.50 38.62
N GLU A 26 30.92 -2.28 39.87
CA GLU A 26 30.62 -3.19 40.98
C GLU A 26 29.11 -3.24 41.30
N ASN A 27 28.39 -2.12 41.15
CA ASN A 27 26.96 -1.99 41.41
C ASN A 27 26.09 -2.01 40.13
N ARG A 28 26.63 -2.57 39.03
CA ARG A 28 26.06 -2.49 37.66
C ARG A 28 24.62 -2.97 37.46
N THR A 29 24.02 -3.68 38.42
CA THR A 29 22.61 -4.11 38.36
C THR A 29 21.62 -3.02 38.79
N THR A 30 22.10 -1.99 39.48
CA THR A 30 21.30 -0.86 39.99
C THR A 30 21.77 0.48 39.44
N THR A 31 22.96 0.55 38.86
CA THR A 31 23.51 1.77 38.27
C THR A 31 22.95 2.02 36.87
N ASN A 32 22.38 3.20 36.67
CA ASN A 32 22.04 3.73 35.36
C ASN A 32 23.28 4.34 34.70
N PHE A 33 23.79 3.72 33.61
CA PHE A 33 25.00 4.16 32.91
C PHE A 33 24.78 5.16 31.77
N PHE A 34 23.53 5.48 31.41
CA PHE A 34 23.21 6.38 30.29
C PHE A 34 22.78 7.78 30.75
N SER A 35 23.06 8.14 32.01
CA SER A 35 22.76 9.46 32.58
C SER A 35 23.55 9.71 33.86
N GLY A 36 23.80 10.97 34.21
CA GLY A 36 24.43 11.37 35.47
C GLY A 36 25.90 10.96 35.59
N ASP A 37 26.39 10.86 36.82
CA ASP A 37 27.81 10.65 37.13
C ASP A 37 28.45 9.42 36.45
N PRO A 38 27.79 8.24 36.32
CA PRO A 38 28.36 7.11 35.60
C PRO A 38 28.61 7.40 34.11
N LEU A 39 27.73 8.18 33.47
CA LEU A 39 27.93 8.63 32.10
C LEU A 39 29.03 9.71 32.03
N SER A 40 29.10 10.61 33.01
CA SER A 40 30.17 11.63 33.11
C SER A 40 31.56 11.00 33.20
N ALA A 41 31.71 9.95 34.01
CA ALA A 41 32.95 9.18 34.12
C ALA A 41 33.32 8.51 32.78
N LEU A 42 32.38 7.81 32.13
CA LEU A 42 32.59 7.20 30.81
C LEU A 42 32.96 8.24 29.74
N THR A 43 32.30 9.40 29.74
CA THR A 43 32.58 10.52 28.84
C THR A 43 34.00 11.07 29.04
N THR A 44 34.41 11.29 30.29
CA THR A 44 35.76 11.77 30.63
C THR A 44 36.84 10.81 30.14
N LEU A 45 36.64 9.51 30.35
CA LEU A 45 37.57 8.46 29.89
C LEU A 45 37.57 8.31 28.36
N SER A 46 36.46 8.59 27.70
CA SER A 46 36.34 8.51 26.24
C SER A 46 37.12 9.61 25.52
N PHE A 47 37.13 10.82 26.08
CA PHE A 47 37.83 11.99 25.52
C PHE A 47 39.27 12.14 26.03
N SER A 48 39.79 11.19 26.81
CA SER A 48 41.19 11.16 27.23
C SER A 48 42.13 10.94 26.04
N ASP A 49 43.31 11.58 26.06
CA ASP A 49 44.41 11.28 25.13
C ASP A 49 45.03 9.89 25.38
N ASN A 50 44.75 9.25 26.53
CA ASN A 50 45.26 7.94 26.88
C ASN A 50 44.40 6.82 26.27
N VAL A 51 44.97 6.10 25.31
CA VAL A 51 44.34 4.97 24.62
C VAL A 51 43.87 3.85 25.55
N ASP A 52 44.51 3.64 26.70
CA ASP A 52 44.09 2.62 27.67
C ASP A 52 42.83 3.04 28.44
N LEU A 53 42.64 4.35 28.67
CA LEU A 53 41.40 4.91 29.21
C LEU A 53 40.28 4.84 28.16
N GLN A 54 40.55 5.22 26.90
CA GLN A 54 39.62 5.05 25.78
C GLN A 54 39.16 3.60 25.64
N ARG A 55 40.08 2.63 25.72
CA ARG A 55 39.76 1.19 25.62
C ARG A 55 38.91 0.72 26.80
N SER A 56 39.18 1.23 28.00
CA SER A 56 38.37 0.96 29.20
C SER A 56 36.93 1.47 29.03
N ALA A 57 36.75 2.71 28.55
CA ALA A 57 35.45 3.29 28.26
C ALA A 57 34.69 2.53 27.16
N ALA A 58 35.36 2.22 26.04
CA ALA A 58 34.77 1.49 24.92
C ALA A 58 34.30 0.08 25.31
N LEU A 59 35.09 -0.65 26.10
CA LEU A 59 34.70 -1.97 26.63
C LEU A 59 33.52 -1.88 27.61
N ALA A 60 33.49 -0.86 28.48
CA ALA A 60 32.36 -0.64 29.37
C ALA A 60 31.07 -0.35 28.57
N PHE A 61 31.10 0.58 27.61
CA PHE A 61 29.96 0.85 26.72
C PHE A 61 29.47 -0.39 25.98
N ALA A 62 30.38 -1.25 25.51
CA ALA A 62 30.00 -2.51 24.85
C ALA A 62 29.27 -3.47 25.81
N GLU A 63 29.79 -3.69 27.03
CA GLU A 63 29.17 -4.57 28.03
C GLU A 63 27.82 -4.03 28.56
N ILE A 64 27.68 -2.71 28.68
CA ILE A 64 26.46 -2.04 29.14
C ILE A 64 25.35 -2.20 28.08
N THR A 65 25.65 -1.84 26.84
CA THR A 65 24.68 -1.86 25.72
C THR A 65 24.31 -3.27 25.26
N GLU A 66 25.17 -4.28 25.51
CA GLU A 66 24.82 -5.70 25.28
C GLU A 66 23.69 -6.18 26.20
N LYS A 67 23.52 -5.56 27.39
CA LYS A 67 22.54 -5.95 28.40
C LYS A 67 21.29 -5.08 28.42
N GLU A 68 21.45 -3.79 28.16
CA GLU A 68 20.36 -2.81 28.19
C GLU A 68 20.42 -1.92 26.94
N VAL A 69 19.34 -1.94 26.16
CA VAL A 69 19.14 -1.05 25.01
C VAL A 69 17.84 -0.27 25.22
N ARG A 70 17.94 1.05 25.10
CA ARG A 70 16.84 2.00 25.27
C ARG A 70 17.13 3.29 24.49
N PRO A 71 16.17 4.22 24.34
CA PRO A 71 16.44 5.53 23.76
C PRO A 71 17.51 6.26 24.58
N VAL A 72 18.54 6.79 23.90
CA VAL A 72 19.63 7.55 24.55
C VAL A 72 19.81 8.92 23.91
N GLY A 73 20.23 9.89 24.73
CA GLY A 73 20.53 11.25 24.29
C GLY A 73 21.88 11.38 23.60
N ARG A 74 22.12 12.57 23.03
CA ARG A 74 23.40 12.95 22.42
C ARG A 74 24.60 12.72 23.36
N ASP A 75 24.43 13.01 24.64
CA ASP A 75 25.47 12.90 25.67
C ASP A 75 26.02 11.46 25.84
N THR A 76 25.24 10.44 25.46
CA THR A 76 25.70 9.04 25.38
C THR A 76 26.38 8.72 24.04
N LEU A 77 25.89 9.28 22.95
CA LEU A 77 26.36 8.95 21.61
C LEU A 77 27.66 9.68 21.23
N ASP A 78 27.81 10.96 21.57
CA ASP A 78 29.02 11.74 21.24
C ASP A 78 30.33 11.06 21.72
N PRO A 79 30.42 10.54 22.97
CA PRO A 79 31.58 9.76 23.42
C PRO A 79 31.83 8.48 22.59
N ILE A 80 30.79 7.72 22.27
CA ILE A 80 30.90 6.48 21.49
C ILE A 80 31.34 6.81 20.05
N LEU A 81 30.77 7.86 19.45
CA LEU A 81 31.13 8.35 18.12
C LEU A 81 32.58 8.85 18.04
N PHE A 82 33.08 9.51 19.09
CA PHE A 82 34.49 9.87 19.22
C PHE A 82 35.40 8.62 19.25
N LEU A 83 35.05 7.62 20.08
CA LEU A 83 35.82 6.37 20.19
C LEU A 83 35.86 5.58 18.87
N LEU A 84 34.82 5.65 18.03
CA LEU A 84 34.86 5.05 16.68
C LEU A 84 35.95 5.65 15.77
N GLY A 85 36.37 6.90 16.03
CA GLY A 85 37.44 7.59 15.32
C GLY A 85 38.85 7.22 15.79
N SER A 86 39.00 6.50 16.90
CA SER A 86 40.30 6.16 17.50
C SER A 86 41.20 5.36 16.54
N HIS A 87 42.51 5.49 16.70
CA HIS A 87 43.50 4.72 15.93
C HIS A 87 43.69 3.29 16.47
N ASP A 88 43.22 2.99 17.69
CA ASP A 88 43.32 1.68 18.30
C ASP A 88 42.19 0.74 17.82
N THR A 89 42.58 -0.46 17.38
CA THR A 89 41.65 -1.42 16.78
C THR A 89 40.69 -2.05 17.80
N GLU A 90 41.09 -2.16 19.08
CA GLU A 90 40.23 -2.68 20.14
C GLU A 90 39.22 -1.62 20.60
N VAL A 91 39.63 -0.35 20.66
CA VAL A 91 38.71 0.78 20.87
C VAL A 91 37.65 0.81 19.76
N GLN A 92 38.05 0.77 18.49
CA GLN A 92 37.14 0.70 17.34
C GLN A 92 36.17 -0.49 17.44
N ARG A 93 36.69 -1.69 17.73
CA ARG A 93 35.92 -2.94 17.81
C ARG A 93 34.83 -2.85 18.89
N ALA A 94 35.18 -2.35 20.07
CA ALA A 94 34.25 -2.22 21.19
C ALA A 94 33.23 -1.07 20.98
N ALA A 95 33.67 0.09 20.50
CA ALA A 95 32.78 1.20 20.18
C ALA A 95 31.75 0.84 19.08
N SER A 96 32.16 0.12 18.03
CA SER A 96 31.21 -0.36 17.00
C SER A 96 30.25 -1.43 17.50
N ALA A 97 30.67 -2.27 18.44
CA ALA A 97 29.74 -3.19 19.11
C ALA A 97 28.69 -2.41 19.92
N ALA A 98 29.13 -1.41 20.71
CA ALA A 98 28.25 -0.60 21.53
C ALA A 98 27.23 0.19 20.69
N LEU A 99 27.69 0.83 19.61
CA LEU A 99 26.82 1.55 18.69
C LEU A 99 25.86 0.60 17.96
N GLY A 100 26.32 -0.58 17.55
CA GLY A 100 25.50 -1.61 16.90
C GLY A 100 24.37 -2.14 17.79
N ASN A 101 24.64 -2.32 19.08
CA ASN A 101 23.65 -2.70 20.09
C ASN A 101 22.60 -1.58 20.27
N LEU A 102 23.04 -0.33 20.45
CA LEU A 102 22.14 0.83 20.58
C LEU A 102 21.26 1.03 19.34
N ALA A 103 21.79 0.76 18.14
CA ALA A 103 21.08 0.84 16.87
C ALA A 103 19.95 -0.20 16.69
N VAL A 104 19.69 -1.09 17.67
CA VAL A 104 18.49 -1.93 17.67
C VAL A 104 17.22 -1.11 17.94
N ASN A 105 17.28 -0.12 18.85
CA ASN A 105 16.17 0.79 19.16
C ASN A 105 15.95 1.82 18.03
N THR A 106 14.68 2.11 17.72
CA THR A 106 14.27 2.96 16.58
C THR A 106 14.78 4.40 16.69
N ASP A 107 14.60 5.05 17.84
CA ASP A 107 15.00 6.45 18.07
C ASP A 107 16.51 6.64 17.90
N ASN A 108 17.28 5.70 18.46
CA ASN A 108 18.73 5.67 18.35
C ASN A 108 19.19 5.57 16.89
N LYS A 109 18.50 4.80 16.03
CA LYS A 109 18.88 4.68 14.60
C LYS A 109 18.91 6.04 13.91
N LEU A 110 17.89 6.87 14.11
CA LEU A 110 17.81 8.21 13.53
C LEU A 110 18.89 9.12 14.11
N LEU A 111 19.05 9.12 15.44
CA LEU A 111 19.98 10.01 16.11
C LEU A 111 21.44 9.70 15.76
N ILE A 112 21.83 8.42 15.69
CA ILE A 112 23.17 7.97 15.30
C ILE A 112 23.56 8.48 13.90
N VAL A 113 22.63 8.39 12.93
CA VAL A 113 22.86 8.89 11.57
C VAL A 113 22.87 10.42 11.54
N LYS A 114 21.97 11.09 12.28
CA LYS A 114 21.92 12.56 12.41
C LYS A 114 23.19 13.15 13.03
N LEU A 115 23.85 12.44 13.95
CA LEU A 115 25.12 12.83 14.56
C LEU A 115 26.35 12.43 13.72
N GLY A 116 26.17 11.96 12.48
CA GLY A 116 27.27 11.69 11.55
C GLY A 116 27.95 10.32 11.71
N GLY A 117 27.37 9.39 12.48
CA GLY A 117 27.97 8.08 12.78
C GLY A 117 28.25 7.19 11.56
N LEU A 118 27.70 7.49 10.38
CA LEU A 118 27.99 6.75 9.15
C LEU A 118 29.44 6.87 8.69
N GLU A 119 30.08 8.05 8.77
CA GLU A 119 31.45 8.23 8.27
C GLU A 119 32.48 7.33 8.99
N PRO A 120 32.57 7.30 10.34
CA PRO A 120 33.51 6.42 11.01
C PRO A 120 33.17 4.94 10.82
N LEU A 121 31.89 4.56 10.74
CA LEU A 121 31.48 3.19 10.40
C LEU A 121 31.97 2.79 9.00
N ILE A 122 31.84 3.67 8.00
CA ILE A 122 32.35 3.43 6.63
C ILE A 122 33.88 3.28 6.64
N ARG A 123 34.60 4.09 7.40
CA ARG A 123 36.04 3.96 7.58
C ARG A 123 36.41 2.60 8.22
N GLN A 124 35.65 2.16 9.21
CA GLN A 124 35.86 0.85 9.86
C GLN A 124 35.50 -0.35 8.96
N MET A 125 34.53 -0.23 8.04
CA MET A 125 34.30 -1.22 6.96
C MET A 125 35.51 -1.38 6.01
N LEU A 126 36.45 -0.42 6.02
CA LEU A 126 37.71 -0.51 5.27
C LEU A 126 38.88 -1.05 6.10
N SER A 127 38.71 -1.27 7.41
CA SER A 127 39.74 -1.82 8.32
C SER A 127 40.24 -3.19 7.87
N PRO A 128 41.53 -3.54 8.07
CA PRO A 128 42.02 -4.90 7.86
C PRO A 128 41.55 -5.90 8.94
N ASN A 129 40.99 -5.42 10.06
CA ASN A 129 40.50 -6.28 11.14
C ASN A 129 39.04 -6.75 10.87
N VAL A 130 38.84 -8.07 10.86
CA VAL A 130 37.57 -8.72 10.54
C VAL A 130 36.49 -8.48 11.61
N GLU A 131 36.85 -8.38 12.89
CA GLU A 131 35.89 -8.08 13.97
C GLU A 131 35.38 -6.63 13.88
N VAL A 132 36.28 -5.69 13.57
CA VAL A 132 35.93 -4.28 13.30
C VAL A 132 35.00 -4.18 12.10
N GLN A 133 35.32 -4.87 10.98
CA GLN A 133 34.40 -4.97 9.84
C GLN A 133 33.04 -5.56 10.25
N CYS A 134 33.03 -6.68 11.00
CA CYS A 134 31.81 -7.37 11.41
C CYS A 134 30.87 -6.46 12.21
N ASN A 135 31.43 -5.75 13.21
CA ASN A 135 30.66 -4.85 14.08
C ASN A 135 30.20 -3.59 13.32
N ALA A 136 31.07 -2.99 12.51
CA ALA A 136 30.70 -1.80 11.72
C ALA A 136 29.59 -2.10 10.70
N VAL A 137 29.69 -3.22 9.96
CA VAL A 137 28.64 -3.67 9.04
C VAL A 137 27.37 -4.06 9.80
N GLY A 138 27.48 -4.72 10.96
CA GLY A 138 26.33 -5.05 11.81
C GLY A 138 25.58 -3.80 12.27
N CYS A 139 26.29 -2.76 12.71
CA CYS A 139 25.70 -1.46 13.03
C CYS A 139 24.99 -0.85 11.81
N VAL A 140 25.64 -0.79 10.64
CA VAL A 140 25.00 -0.28 9.41
C VAL A 140 23.77 -1.10 9.00
N THR A 141 23.79 -2.42 9.23
CA THR A 141 22.64 -3.32 8.99
C THR A 141 21.44 -2.92 9.84
N ASN A 142 21.67 -2.69 11.14
CA ASN A 142 20.64 -2.24 12.09
C ASN A 142 20.13 -0.83 11.73
N LEU A 143 21.02 0.12 11.42
CA LEU A 143 20.67 1.48 11.00
C LEU A 143 19.83 1.50 9.72
N ALA A 144 20.10 0.60 8.76
CA ALA A 144 19.36 0.46 7.50
C ALA A 144 17.95 -0.13 7.66
N THR A 145 17.54 -0.58 8.85
CA THR A 145 16.16 -1.02 9.10
C THR A 145 15.16 0.14 9.16
N HIS A 146 15.60 1.39 9.34
CA HIS A 146 14.75 2.58 9.38
C HIS A 146 14.75 3.29 8.02
N ASP A 147 13.58 3.62 7.47
CA ASP A 147 13.45 4.18 6.11
C ASP A 147 14.23 5.50 5.89
N ASP A 148 14.07 6.50 6.77
CA ASP A 148 14.76 7.80 6.66
C ASP A 148 16.29 7.72 6.69
N ASN A 149 16.82 6.60 7.18
CA ASN A 149 18.25 6.32 7.19
C ASN A 149 18.72 5.73 5.86
N LYS A 150 17.88 4.97 5.14
CA LYS A 150 18.29 4.26 3.91
C LYS A 150 18.82 5.24 2.87
N THR A 151 18.10 6.32 2.60
CA THR A 151 18.51 7.35 1.63
C THR A 151 19.83 8.03 2.03
N LYS A 152 20.06 8.25 3.34
CA LYS A 152 21.32 8.79 3.88
C LYS A 152 22.46 7.78 3.75
N ILE A 153 22.21 6.51 4.03
CA ILE A 153 23.17 5.40 3.86
C ILE A 153 23.54 5.22 2.38
N ALA A 154 22.59 5.27 1.46
CA ALA A 154 22.86 5.19 0.03
C ALA A 154 23.75 6.34 -0.46
N LYS A 155 23.43 7.57 -0.06
CA LYS A 155 24.17 8.79 -0.45
C LYS A 155 25.50 8.95 0.29
N SER A 156 25.73 8.24 1.40
CA SER A 156 27.00 8.24 2.15
C SER A 156 28.18 7.49 1.50
N GLY A 157 27.92 6.72 0.44
CA GLY A 157 28.94 5.86 -0.20
C GLY A 157 29.14 4.49 0.48
N ALA A 158 28.41 4.17 1.55
CA ALA A 158 28.48 2.90 2.28
C ALA A 158 28.24 1.65 1.39
N LEU A 159 27.46 1.78 0.32
CA LEU A 159 27.06 0.66 -0.55
C LEU A 159 28.24 -0.04 -1.23
N VAL A 160 29.33 0.67 -1.54
CA VAL A 160 30.52 0.08 -2.19
C VAL A 160 31.31 -0.80 -1.21
N PRO A 161 31.67 -0.33 0.01
CA PRO A 161 32.19 -1.20 1.07
C PRO A 161 31.28 -2.39 1.40
N LEU A 162 29.96 -2.19 1.54
CA LEU A 162 29.00 -3.28 1.81
C LEU A 162 29.03 -4.34 0.70
N THR A 163 28.96 -3.93 -0.56
CA THR A 163 29.05 -4.81 -1.74
C THR A 163 30.38 -5.58 -1.79
N ARG A 164 31.48 -4.98 -1.33
CA ARG A 164 32.78 -5.65 -1.20
C ARG A 164 32.77 -6.68 -0.06
N LEU A 165 32.21 -6.34 1.10
CA LEU A 165 32.19 -7.18 2.30
C LEU A 165 31.17 -8.33 2.22
N ALA A 166 30.14 -8.23 1.38
CA ALA A 166 29.30 -9.36 1.00
C ALA A 166 30.09 -10.53 0.36
N ARG A 167 31.29 -10.28 -0.17
CA ARG A 167 32.22 -11.32 -0.66
C ARG A 167 33.25 -11.77 0.40
N SER A 168 33.05 -11.44 1.67
CA SER A 168 33.93 -11.88 2.77
C SER A 168 33.93 -13.40 2.91
N LYS A 169 35.04 -13.94 3.42
CA LYS A 169 35.14 -15.35 3.85
C LYS A 169 34.70 -15.57 5.29
N ASP A 170 34.55 -14.49 6.08
CA ASP A 170 33.92 -14.57 7.39
C ASP A 170 32.39 -14.50 7.20
N MET A 171 31.71 -15.54 7.68
CA MET A 171 30.27 -15.68 7.49
C MET A 171 29.43 -14.62 8.23
N ARG A 172 29.92 -14.08 9.35
CA ARG A 172 29.22 -13.00 10.08
C ARG A 172 29.29 -11.71 9.28
N VAL A 173 30.47 -11.37 8.76
CA VAL A 173 30.66 -10.22 7.87
C VAL A 173 29.79 -10.36 6.61
N GLN A 174 29.76 -11.55 6.00
CA GLN A 174 28.94 -11.80 4.81
C GLN A 174 27.43 -11.71 5.10
N ARG A 175 26.95 -12.30 6.19
CA ARG A 175 25.53 -12.21 6.61
C ARG A 175 25.13 -10.77 6.92
N ASN A 176 25.92 -10.03 7.70
CA ASN A 176 25.63 -8.63 7.99
C ASN A 176 25.64 -7.80 6.69
N ALA A 177 26.64 -7.97 5.81
CA ALA A 177 26.73 -7.21 4.56
C ALA A 177 25.56 -7.51 3.60
N THR A 178 25.14 -8.76 3.47
CA THR A 178 24.00 -9.14 2.63
C THR A 178 22.66 -8.75 3.24
N GLY A 179 22.52 -8.79 4.58
CA GLY A 179 21.38 -8.23 5.31
C GLY A 179 21.27 -6.71 5.15
N ALA A 180 22.39 -5.98 5.21
CA ALA A 180 22.41 -4.53 4.92
C ALA A 180 21.98 -4.25 3.48
N LEU A 181 22.52 -4.98 2.48
CA LEU A 181 22.13 -4.84 1.08
C LEU A 181 20.63 -5.14 0.88
N LEU A 182 20.09 -6.18 1.52
CA LEU A 182 18.65 -6.46 1.54
C LEU A 182 17.86 -5.27 2.11
N ASN A 183 18.24 -4.78 3.29
CA ASN A 183 17.57 -3.65 3.94
C ASN A 183 17.54 -2.39 3.04
N MET A 184 18.55 -2.21 2.19
CA MET A 184 18.65 -1.13 1.20
C MET A 184 17.80 -1.34 -0.08
N THR A 185 17.24 -2.53 -0.31
CA THR A 185 16.29 -2.79 -1.43
C THR A 185 14.83 -2.50 -1.09
N HIS A 186 14.48 -2.54 0.20
CA HIS A 186 13.20 -2.08 0.71
C HIS A 186 13.25 -0.56 0.93
N SER A 187 12.41 0.22 0.26
CA SER A 187 12.22 1.64 0.58
C SER A 187 10.88 2.10 0.02
N ALA A 188 10.11 2.85 0.82
CA ALA A 188 8.88 3.49 0.36
C ALA A 188 9.13 4.52 -0.76
N ARG A 189 10.34 5.10 -0.81
CA ARG A 189 10.82 5.87 -1.97
C ARG A 189 11.30 4.89 -3.04
N ILE A 190 10.34 4.45 -3.84
CA ILE A 190 10.53 3.58 -4.99
C ILE A 190 11.57 4.22 -5.93
N ASP A 191 12.60 3.44 -6.28
CA ASP A 191 13.68 3.68 -7.25
C ASP A 191 15.06 4.16 -6.76
N GLU A 192 15.23 5.31 -6.10
CA GLU A 192 16.58 5.88 -5.86
C GLU A 192 17.56 4.90 -5.16
N ASN A 193 17.12 4.28 -4.05
CA ASN A 193 17.98 3.42 -3.25
C ASN A 193 18.36 2.10 -3.96
N ARG A 194 17.41 1.51 -4.70
CA ARG A 194 17.68 0.33 -5.55
C ARG A 194 18.64 0.69 -6.68
N GLN A 195 18.45 1.83 -7.34
CA GLN A 195 19.34 2.28 -8.41
C GLN A 195 20.77 2.57 -7.89
N GLN A 196 20.94 3.16 -6.71
CA GLN A 196 22.26 3.36 -6.10
C GLN A 196 22.96 2.03 -5.76
N LEU A 197 22.22 1.03 -5.26
CA LEU A 197 22.75 -0.31 -5.00
C LEU A 197 23.15 -1.04 -6.30
N VAL A 198 22.39 -0.84 -7.37
CA VAL A 198 22.69 -1.33 -8.72
C VAL A 198 23.88 -0.61 -9.37
N ASN A 199 24.09 0.67 -9.06
CA ASN A 199 25.25 1.46 -9.49
C ASN A 199 26.51 1.08 -8.69
N ALA A 200 26.38 0.72 -7.41
CA ALA A 200 27.47 0.20 -6.58
C ALA A 200 27.95 -1.21 -6.97
N GLY A 201 27.31 -1.84 -7.98
CA GLY A 201 27.72 -3.14 -8.50
C GLY A 201 27.29 -4.33 -7.64
N ALA A 202 26.18 -4.21 -6.90
CA ALA A 202 25.71 -5.28 -6.03
C ALA A 202 25.13 -6.49 -6.78
N ILE A 203 24.49 -6.31 -7.95
CA ILE A 203 23.82 -7.38 -8.71
C ILE A 203 24.71 -8.62 -8.89
N PRO A 204 25.93 -8.56 -9.48
CA PRO A 204 26.75 -9.76 -9.70
C PRO A 204 27.16 -10.46 -8.40
N VAL A 205 27.24 -9.70 -7.30
CA VAL A 205 27.54 -10.26 -5.98
C VAL A 205 26.35 -11.06 -5.48
N LEU A 206 25.16 -10.46 -5.46
CA LEU A 206 23.94 -11.12 -5.01
C LEU A 206 23.65 -12.38 -5.83
N VAL A 207 23.81 -12.34 -7.16
CA VAL A 207 23.63 -13.51 -8.03
C VAL A 207 24.66 -14.60 -7.73
N SER A 208 25.94 -14.24 -7.52
CA SER A 208 26.96 -15.23 -7.14
C SER A 208 26.67 -15.92 -5.80
N LEU A 209 26.04 -15.19 -4.86
CA LEU A 209 25.73 -15.65 -3.50
C LEU A 209 24.43 -16.46 -3.39
N LEU A 210 23.62 -16.55 -4.46
CA LEU A 210 22.53 -17.53 -4.55
C LEU A 210 23.03 -18.97 -4.35
N ASN A 211 24.29 -19.25 -4.71
CA ASN A 211 24.94 -20.55 -4.51
C ASN A 211 25.72 -20.66 -3.17
N SER A 212 25.49 -19.74 -2.22
CA SER A 212 26.10 -19.82 -0.88
C SER A 212 25.67 -21.10 -0.16
N PRO A 213 26.54 -21.77 0.61
CA PRO A 213 26.14 -22.87 1.49
C PRO A 213 25.35 -22.39 2.73
N ASP A 214 25.25 -21.08 2.94
CA ASP A 214 24.58 -20.48 4.10
C ASP A 214 23.16 -20.02 3.76
N THR A 215 22.18 -20.63 4.42
CA THR A 215 20.74 -20.40 4.16
C THR A 215 20.29 -18.96 4.38
N ASP A 216 20.91 -18.23 5.32
CA ASP A 216 20.54 -16.83 5.57
C ASP A 216 21.11 -15.91 4.49
N VAL A 217 22.36 -16.14 4.06
CA VAL A 217 22.93 -15.45 2.89
C VAL A 217 22.13 -15.75 1.61
N GLN A 218 21.78 -17.02 1.34
CA GLN A 218 20.91 -17.37 0.22
C GLN A 218 19.60 -16.60 0.28
N TYR A 219 18.93 -16.61 1.44
CA TYR A 219 17.67 -15.91 1.64
C TYR A 219 17.82 -14.39 1.39
N TYR A 220 18.78 -13.72 2.04
CA TYR A 220 18.98 -12.28 1.87
C TYR A 220 19.30 -11.89 0.43
N CYS A 221 20.14 -12.66 -0.28
CA CYS A 221 20.44 -12.39 -1.68
C CYS A 221 19.25 -12.66 -2.60
N THR A 222 18.45 -13.70 -2.33
CA THR A 222 17.23 -13.99 -3.10
C THR A 222 16.18 -12.90 -2.90
N THR A 223 15.95 -12.44 -1.67
CA THR A 223 14.99 -11.34 -1.39
C THR A 223 15.48 -10.03 -2.00
N ALA A 224 16.77 -9.70 -1.87
CA ALA A 224 17.33 -8.50 -2.49
C ALA A 224 17.16 -8.51 -4.03
N LEU A 225 17.42 -9.63 -4.70
CA LEU A 225 17.20 -9.77 -6.14
C LEU A 225 15.71 -9.74 -6.51
N SER A 226 14.84 -10.34 -5.70
CA SER A 226 13.38 -10.27 -5.87
C SER A 226 12.88 -8.82 -5.85
N ASN A 227 13.40 -8.01 -4.92
CA ASN A 227 13.06 -6.59 -4.78
C ASN A 227 13.63 -5.75 -5.93
N ILE A 228 14.86 -6.04 -6.38
CA ILE A 228 15.48 -5.39 -7.55
C ILE A 228 14.72 -5.73 -8.85
N ALA A 229 14.14 -6.93 -8.95
CA ALA A 229 13.36 -7.36 -10.13
C ALA A 229 11.97 -6.70 -10.24
N VAL A 230 11.53 -5.91 -9.26
CA VAL A 230 10.30 -5.10 -9.36
C VAL A 230 10.43 -4.03 -10.45
N ASP A 231 11.62 -3.41 -10.57
CA ASP A 231 11.84 -2.30 -11.51
C ASP A 231 12.18 -2.82 -12.91
N GLY A 232 11.43 -2.38 -13.94
CA GLY A 232 11.64 -2.83 -15.32
C GLY A 232 13.03 -2.49 -15.89
N ALA A 233 13.62 -1.36 -15.49
CA ALA A 233 15.00 -1.01 -15.86
C ALA A 233 16.03 -2.01 -15.28
N ASN A 234 15.80 -2.47 -14.05
CA ASN A 234 16.67 -3.43 -13.38
C ASN A 234 16.50 -4.84 -13.96
N ARG A 235 15.29 -5.27 -14.33
CA ARG A 235 15.06 -6.51 -15.07
C ARG A 235 15.80 -6.56 -16.42
N LYS A 236 15.78 -5.47 -17.18
CA LYS A 236 16.56 -5.31 -18.42
C LYS A 236 18.07 -5.43 -18.18
N LYS A 237 18.59 -4.83 -17.09
CA LYS A 237 20.01 -4.95 -16.72
C LYS A 237 20.39 -6.37 -16.29
N LEU A 238 19.58 -7.02 -15.45
CA LEU A 238 19.73 -8.44 -15.08
C LEU A 238 19.76 -9.33 -16.33
N ALA A 239 18.88 -9.06 -17.30
CA ALA A 239 18.75 -9.85 -18.52
C ALA A 239 19.97 -9.75 -19.45
N GLN A 240 20.77 -8.71 -19.31
CA GLN A 240 22.00 -8.46 -20.08
C GLN A 240 23.25 -8.95 -19.35
N SER A 241 23.29 -8.87 -18.02
CA SER A 241 24.49 -9.13 -17.22
C SER A 241 24.53 -10.51 -16.55
N GLU A 242 23.39 -11.12 -16.23
CA GLU A 242 23.31 -12.30 -15.35
C GLU A 242 22.58 -13.49 -16.00
N PRO A 243 23.11 -14.10 -17.08
CA PRO A 243 22.46 -15.17 -17.84
C PRO A 243 22.31 -16.51 -17.10
N LYS A 244 22.73 -16.58 -15.83
CA LYS A 244 22.56 -17.74 -14.94
C LYS A 244 21.56 -17.49 -13.82
N LEU A 245 20.95 -16.30 -13.77
CA LEU A 245 20.01 -15.90 -12.72
C LEU A 245 18.82 -16.85 -12.66
N VAL A 246 18.13 -17.07 -13.78
CA VAL A 246 16.93 -17.91 -13.84
C VAL A 246 17.25 -19.34 -13.40
N THR A 247 18.28 -19.97 -13.96
CA THR A 247 18.71 -21.32 -13.55
C THR A 247 19.05 -21.40 -12.05
N SER A 248 19.70 -20.37 -11.50
CA SER A 248 20.04 -20.33 -10.07
C SER A 248 18.79 -20.22 -9.19
N LEU A 249 17.82 -19.39 -9.58
CA LEU A 249 16.54 -19.25 -8.87
C LEU A 249 15.68 -20.52 -8.99
N VAL A 250 15.66 -21.18 -10.16
CA VAL A 250 14.98 -22.48 -10.33
C VAL A 250 15.55 -23.53 -9.38
N MET A 251 16.88 -23.68 -9.30
CA MET A 251 17.51 -24.59 -8.33
C MET A 251 17.16 -24.24 -6.87
N LEU A 252 16.97 -22.96 -6.54
CA LEU A 252 16.58 -22.54 -5.19
C LEU A 252 15.11 -22.80 -4.83
N MET A 253 14.23 -23.02 -5.81
CA MET A 253 12.87 -23.54 -5.55
C MET A 253 12.90 -24.93 -4.91
N ASP A 254 13.96 -25.70 -5.12
CA ASP A 254 14.22 -27.02 -4.51
C ASP A 254 15.16 -26.96 -3.28
N SER A 255 15.46 -25.76 -2.76
CA SER A 255 16.20 -25.57 -1.51
C SER A 255 15.50 -26.26 -0.33
N PRO A 256 16.22 -26.85 0.66
CA PRO A 256 15.59 -27.42 1.86
C PRO A 256 14.90 -26.39 2.76
N SER A 257 15.03 -25.09 2.49
CA SER A 257 14.46 -24.01 3.30
C SER A 257 13.24 -23.37 2.64
N LEU A 258 12.06 -23.53 3.24
CA LEU A 258 10.79 -23.00 2.72
C LEU A 258 10.83 -21.48 2.45
N LYS A 259 11.54 -20.69 3.28
CA LYS A 259 11.71 -19.24 3.06
C LYS A 259 12.51 -18.93 1.79
N VAL A 260 13.48 -19.77 1.44
CA VAL A 260 14.28 -19.63 0.21
C VAL A 260 13.47 -20.07 -1.00
N GLN A 261 12.72 -21.19 -0.91
CA GLN A 261 11.82 -21.65 -1.97
C GLN A 261 10.79 -20.56 -2.34
N CYS A 262 10.12 -19.98 -1.34
CA CYS A 262 9.12 -18.93 -1.51
C CYS A 262 9.72 -17.70 -2.20
N GLN A 263 10.87 -17.23 -1.69
CA GLN A 263 11.51 -16.06 -2.26
C GLN A 263 12.04 -16.29 -3.68
N ALA A 264 12.50 -17.51 -4.00
CA ALA A 264 12.92 -17.85 -5.35
C ALA A 264 11.73 -17.81 -6.33
N ALA A 265 10.57 -18.36 -5.95
CA ALA A 265 9.35 -18.26 -6.73
C ALA A 265 8.86 -16.80 -6.90
N LEU A 266 8.95 -15.96 -5.85
CA LEU A 266 8.64 -14.53 -5.93
C LEU A 266 9.63 -13.76 -6.83
N ALA A 267 10.92 -14.08 -6.78
CA ALA A 267 11.91 -13.48 -7.67
C ALA A 267 11.62 -13.85 -9.13
N LEU A 268 11.25 -15.11 -9.40
CA LEU A 268 10.85 -15.57 -10.73
C LEU A 268 9.54 -14.95 -11.20
N ARG A 269 8.52 -14.79 -10.33
CA ARG A 269 7.28 -14.02 -10.61
C ARG A 269 7.63 -12.60 -11.08
N ASN A 270 8.48 -11.89 -10.33
CA ASN A 270 8.85 -10.51 -10.63
C ASN A 270 9.61 -10.42 -11.96
N LEU A 271 10.56 -11.33 -12.22
CA LEU A 271 11.25 -11.42 -13.50
C LEU A 271 10.28 -11.73 -14.66
N ALA A 272 9.34 -12.67 -14.47
CA ALA A 272 8.31 -13.04 -15.45
C ALA A 272 7.29 -11.94 -15.79
N SER A 273 7.44 -10.73 -15.22
CA SER A 273 6.75 -9.53 -15.72
C SER A 273 7.23 -9.14 -17.13
N ASP A 274 8.43 -9.56 -17.55
CA ASP A 274 8.92 -9.36 -18.91
C ASP A 274 8.91 -10.67 -19.73
N GLU A 275 8.47 -10.59 -20.97
CA GLU A 275 8.32 -11.69 -21.95
C GLU A 275 9.54 -12.64 -22.02
N LYS A 276 10.76 -12.07 -22.02
CA LYS A 276 12.01 -12.85 -22.06
C LYS A 276 12.06 -13.89 -20.93
N TYR A 277 11.72 -13.49 -19.71
CA TYR A 277 11.84 -14.36 -18.55
C TYR A 277 10.71 -15.38 -18.47
N GLN A 278 9.52 -15.06 -19.00
CA GLN A 278 8.42 -16.02 -19.14
C GLN A 278 8.88 -17.24 -19.94
N LEU A 279 9.59 -17.01 -21.07
CA LEU A 279 10.21 -18.06 -21.86
C LEU A 279 11.43 -18.71 -21.18
N GLU A 280 12.30 -17.92 -20.54
CA GLU A 280 13.55 -18.41 -19.94
C GLU A 280 13.29 -19.34 -18.74
N ILE A 281 12.24 -19.11 -17.95
CA ILE A 281 11.84 -19.97 -16.82
C ILE A 281 11.44 -21.38 -17.30
N VAL A 282 10.66 -21.47 -18.38
CA VAL A 282 10.27 -22.76 -18.97
C VAL A 282 11.47 -23.46 -19.58
N ARG A 283 12.35 -22.74 -20.28
CA ARG A 283 13.60 -23.28 -20.86
C ARG A 283 14.64 -23.72 -19.80
N ALA A 284 14.49 -23.26 -18.56
CA ALA A 284 15.31 -23.65 -17.42
C ALA A 284 14.66 -24.76 -16.57
N ASP A 285 13.67 -25.48 -17.12
CA ASP A 285 12.93 -26.58 -16.48
C ASP A 285 12.15 -26.19 -15.20
N GLY A 286 11.86 -24.90 -15.00
CA GLY A 286 11.23 -24.38 -13.78
C GLY A 286 9.79 -24.85 -13.51
N LEU A 287 9.10 -25.40 -14.51
CA LEU A 287 7.71 -25.85 -14.39
C LEU A 287 7.53 -26.99 -13.38
N ALA A 288 8.48 -27.93 -13.31
CA ALA A 288 8.39 -29.07 -12.39
C ALA A 288 8.46 -28.62 -10.92
N SER A 289 9.38 -27.72 -10.60
CA SER A 289 9.53 -27.16 -9.25
C SER A 289 8.34 -26.26 -8.89
N LEU A 290 7.85 -25.43 -9.82
CA LEU A 290 6.64 -24.62 -9.62
C LEU A 290 5.40 -25.48 -9.30
N LEU A 291 5.19 -26.57 -10.03
CA LEU A 291 4.07 -27.50 -9.78
C LEU A 291 4.13 -28.11 -8.38
N ARG A 292 5.33 -28.53 -7.96
CA ARG A 292 5.57 -29.07 -6.61
C ARG A 292 5.29 -28.03 -5.51
N LEU A 293 5.61 -26.76 -5.74
CA LEU A 293 5.31 -25.66 -4.80
C LEU A 293 3.81 -25.33 -4.76
N LEU A 294 3.11 -25.40 -5.91
CA LEU A 294 1.67 -25.17 -6.04
C LEU A 294 0.85 -26.20 -5.25
N GLN A 295 1.34 -27.43 -5.16
CA GLN A 295 0.75 -28.55 -4.40
C GLN A 295 1.19 -28.60 -2.92
N SER A 296 1.86 -27.56 -2.42
CA SER A 296 2.33 -27.49 -1.03
C SER A 296 1.18 -27.31 -0.03
N ALA A 297 1.36 -27.79 1.21
CA ALA A 297 0.46 -27.46 2.33
C ALA A 297 0.79 -26.10 2.98
N TYR A 298 1.84 -25.41 2.54
CA TYR A 298 2.28 -24.13 3.12
C TYR A 298 1.87 -22.96 2.20
N LEU A 299 0.86 -22.20 2.63
CA LEU A 299 0.19 -21.14 1.86
C LEU A 299 1.13 -20.19 1.10
N PRO A 300 2.23 -19.64 1.68
CA PRO A 300 3.13 -18.76 0.93
C PRO A 300 3.80 -19.41 -0.30
N LEU A 301 3.98 -20.73 -0.31
CA LEU A 301 4.49 -21.45 -1.49
C LEU A 301 3.41 -21.65 -2.55
N ILE A 302 2.17 -21.93 -2.14
CA ILE A 302 1.02 -21.98 -3.06
C ILE A 302 0.87 -20.62 -3.73
N LEU A 303 0.84 -19.54 -2.95
CA LEU A 303 0.64 -18.18 -3.44
C LEU A 303 1.77 -17.72 -4.37
N SER A 304 3.04 -17.87 -3.95
CA SER A 304 4.19 -17.43 -4.76
C SER A 304 4.34 -18.23 -6.06
N SER A 305 4.03 -19.53 -6.05
CA SER A 305 4.05 -20.36 -7.26
C SER A 305 2.85 -20.12 -8.19
N ALA A 306 1.64 -19.93 -7.65
CA ALA A 306 0.43 -19.53 -8.40
C ALA A 306 0.64 -18.19 -9.11
N ALA A 307 1.18 -17.18 -8.40
CA ALA A 307 1.53 -15.89 -8.98
C ALA A 307 2.61 -16.00 -10.07
N CYS A 308 3.61 -16.86 -9.86
CA CYS A 308 4.68 -17.07 -10.83
C CYS A 308 4.16 -17.77 -12.10
N VAL A 309 3.38 -18.85 -11.99
CA VAL A 309 2.83 -19.55 -13.16
C VAL A 309 1.82 -18.69 -13.91
N ARG A 310 1.04 -17.84 -13.23
CA ARG A 310 0.19 -16.82 -13.88
C ARG A 310 1.01 -15.93 -14.81
N ASN A 311 2.11 -15.35 -14.33
CA ASN A 311 2.96 -14.50 -15.16
C ASN A 311 3.65 -15.28 -16.30
N VAL A 312 4.12 -16.51 -16.05
CA VAL A 312 4.72 -17.38 -17.08
C VAL A 312 3.71 -17.80 -18.16
N SER A 313 2.43 -17.96 -17.80
CA SER A 313 1.35 -18.36 -18.72
C SER A 313 0.88 -17.25 -19.68
N ILE A 314 1.27 -15.99 -19.46
CA ILE A 314 0.94 -14.87 -20.36
C ILE A 314 1.50 -15.12 -21.77
N HIS A 315 2.64 -15.81 -21.88
CA HIS A 315 3.29 -16.07 -23.17
C HIS A 315 2.65 -17.26 -23.91
N PRO A 316 2.12 -17.09 -25.15
CA PRO A 316 1.41 -18.16 -25.87
C PRO A 316 2.23 -19.45 -26.09
N GLN A 317 3.55 -19.37 -26.29
CA GLN A 317 4.40 -20.56 -26.45
C GLN A 317 4.52 -21.40 -25.15
N ASN A 318 4.16 -20.84 -23.99
CA ASN A 318 4.19 -21.55 -22.71
C ASN A 318 2.90 -22.30 -22.40
N GLU A 319 1.79 -22.04 -23.11
CA GLU A 319 0.49 -22.65 -22.83
C GLU A 319 0.55 -24.19 -22.83
N SER A 320 1.02 -24.78 -23.94
CA SER A 320 1.11 -26.24 -24.06
C SER A 320 2.15 -26.86 -23.10
N PRO A 321 3.37 -26.31 -22.92
CA PRO A 321 4.30 -26.78 -21.88
C PRO A 321 3.71 -26.80 -20.46
N ILE A 322 2.93 -25.80 -20.07
CA ILE A 322 2.26 -25.74 -18.75
C ILE A 322 1.19 -26.85 -18.63
N ILE A 323 0.36 -27.02 -19.67
CA ILE A 323 -0.66 -28.07 -19.70
C ILE A 323 -0.03 -29.47 -19.68
N GLU A 324 0.98 -29.70 -20.51
CA GLU A 324 1.70 -30.99 -20.64
C GLU A 324 2.50 -31.33 -19.37
N SER A 325 2.89 -30.32 -18.58
CA SER A 325 3.47 -30.51 -17.23
C SER A 325 2.44 -30.88 -16.16
N GLY A 326 1.13 -30.84 -16.45
CA GLY A 326 0.07 -31.31 -15.54
C GLY A 326 -0.53 -30.25 -14.60
N PHE A 327 -0.43 -28.96 -14.93
CA PHE A 327 -0.93 -27.87 -14.07
C PHE A 327 -2.46 -27.76 -13.96
N LEU A 328 -3.24 -28.31 -14.91
CA LEU A 328 -4.69 -28.09 -14.98
C LEU A 328 -5.44 -28.50 -13.69
N GLN A 329 -5.31 -29.76 -13.26
CA GLN A 329 -6.04 -30.23 -12.07
C GLN A 329 -5.61 -29.50 -10.78
N PRO A 330 -4.31 -29.26 -10.51
CA PRO A 330 -3.91 -28.45 -9.36
C PRO A 330 -4.47 -27.02 -9.38
N LEU A 331 -4.49 -26.34 -10.54
CA LEU A 331 -5.09 -25.01 -10.66
C LEU A 331 -6.61 -25.05 -10.39
N ILE A 332 -7.32 -26.03 -10.94
CA ILE A 332 -8.77 -26.20 -10.71
C ILE A 332 -9.06 -26.47 -9.23
N ASN A 333 -8.27 -27.31 -8.57
CA ASN A 333 -8.41 -27.60 -7.13
C ASN A 333 -8.21 -26.35 -6.25
N LEU A 334 -7.39 -25.38 -6.68
CA LEU A 334 -7.19 -24.12 -5.98
C LEU A 334 -8.36 -23.13 -6.12
N LEU A 335 -9.28 -23.32 -7.08
CA LEU A 335 -10.50 -22.51 -7.18
C LEU A 335 -11.38 -22.70 -5.94
N SER A 336 -11.43 -23.90 -5.37
CA SER A 336 -12.20 -24.22 -4.16
C SER A 336 -11.58 -23.69 -2.86
N PHE A 337 -10.46 -22.96 -2.91
CA PHE A 337 -9.71 -22.53 -1.73
C PHE A 337 -10.27 -21.24 -1.12
N LYS A 338 -11.49 -21.35 -0.55
CA LYS A 338 -12.33 -20.22 -0.09
C LYS A 338 -11.66 -19.26 0.92
N ASP A 339 -10.62 -19.69 1.64
CA ASP A 339 -9.91 -18.87 2.64
C ASP A 339 -8.86 -17.93 2.03
N ASN A 340 -8.59 -17.97 0.71
CA ASN A 340 -7.60 -17.10 0.08
C ASN A 340 -7.96 -16.67 -1.36
N GLU A 341 -8.51 -15.47 -1.46
CA GLU A 341 -8.93 -14.84 -2.72
C GLU A 341 -7.77 -14.68 -3.74
N GLU A 342 -6.58 -14.30 -3.29
CA GLU A 342 -5.43 -14.06 -4.19
C GLU A 342 -4.98 -15.36 -4.89
N VAL A 343 -4.98 -16.49 -4.18
CA VAL A 343 -4.73 -17.82 -4.75
C VAL A 343 -5.82 -18.21 -5.75
N GLN A 344 -7.10 -17.99 -5.44
CA GLN A 344 -8.21 -18.27 -6.36
C GLN A 344 -8.06 -17.46 -7.64
N CYS A 345 -7.88 -16.13 -7.52
CA CYS A 345 -7.63 -15.20 -8.62
C CYS A 345 -6.44 -15.65 -9.49
N HIS A 346 -5.28 -15.97 -8.88
CA HIS A 346 -4.12 -16.43 -9.64
C HIS A 346 -4.36 -17.75 -10.38
N ALA A 347 -5.09 -18.68 -9.78
CA ALA A 347 -5.42 -19.96 -10.40
C ALA A 347 -6.33 -19.79 -11.62
N ILE A 348 -7.45 -19.05 -11.49
CA ILE A 348 -8.39 -18.83 -12.60
C ILE A 348 -7.78 -17.96 -13.71
N SER A 349 -6.98 -16.95 -13.36
CA SER A 349 -6.28 -16.11 -14.33
C SER A 349 -5.28 -16.93 -15.17
N THR A 350 -4.62 -17.91 -14.54
CA THR A 350 -3.75 -18.86 -15.25
C THR A 350 -4.57 -19.72 -16.22
N LEU A 351 -5.72 -20.27 -15.79
CA LEU A 351 -6.60 -21.04 -16.67
C LEU A 351 -7.12 -20.22 -17.86
N ARG A 352 -7.48 -18.94 -17.66
CA ARG A 352 -7.87 -18.01 -18.73
C ARG A 352 -6.74 -17.82 -19.75
N ASN A 353 -5.51 -17.57 -19.29
CA ASN A 353 -4.36 -17.41 -20.18
C ASN A 353 -4.12 -18.67 -21.02
N LEU A 354 -4.19 -19.86 -20.39
CA LEU A 354 -4.06 -21.15 -21.09
C LEU A 354 -5.19 -21.43 -22.10
N ALA A 355 -6.35 -20.79 -21.96
CA ALA A 355 -7.47 -20.91 -22.90
C ALA A 355 -7.37 -19.97 -24.11
N ALA A 356 -6.52 -18.94 -24.06
CA ALA A 356 -6.55 -17.83 -25.03
C ALA A 356 -6.31 -18.28 -26.48
N SER A 357 -5.17 -18.92 -26.76
CA SER A 357 -4.70 -19.08 -28.16
C SER A 357 -5.17 -20.35 -28.88
N SER A 358 -5.39 -21.46 -28.18
CA SER A 358 -5.56 -22.78 -28.83
C SER A 358 -6.83 -23.54 -28.44
N GLU A 359 -7.60 -23.99 -29.44
CA GLU A 359 -8.80 -24.83 -29.25
C GLU A 359 -8.48 -26.17 -28.56
N LYS A 360 -7.30 -26.75 -28.83
CA LYS A 360 -6.79 -27.95 -28.12
C LYS A 360 -6.66 -27.66 -26.61
N ASN A 361 -6.17 -26.48 -26.25
CA ASN A 361 -5.97 -26.08 -24.87
C ASN A 361 -7.32 -25.79 -24.18
N LYS A 362 -8.23 -25.05 -24.84
CA LYS A 362 -9.61 -24.84 -24.36
C LYS A 362 -10.31 -26.18 -24.08
N THR A 363 -10.24 -27.12 -25.03
CA THR A 363 -10.82 -28.47 -24.87
C THR A 363 -10.20 -29.24 -23.70
N ALA A 364 -8.90 -29.10 -23.47
CA ALA A 364 -8.22 -29.73 -22.33
C ALA A 364 -8.66 -29.13 -20.99
N ILE A 365 -8.86 -27.81 -20.92
CA ILE A 365 -9.33 -27.10 -19.71
C ILE A 365 -10.76 -27.53 -19.36
N VAL A 366 -11.67 -27.58 -20.33
CA VAL A 366 -13.05 -28.05 -20.10
C VAL A 366 -13.04 -29.52 -19.66
N LYS A 367 -12.28 -30.39 -20.34
CA LYS A 367 -12.16 -31.82 -19.96
C LYS A 367 -11.49 -32.07 -18.59
N ALA A 368 -10.80 -31.08 -18.02
CA ALA A 368 -10.20 -31.17 -16.70
C ALA A 368 -11.16 -30.79 -15.55
N GLY A 369 -12.41 -30.42 -15.84
CA GLY A 369 -13.42 -30.10 -14.82
C GLY A 369 -13.50 -28.62 -14.43
N ALA A 370 -12.90 -27.72 -15.23
CA ALA A 370 -12.83 -26.30 -14.88
C ALA A 370 -14.20 -25.61 -14.85
N ILE A 371 -15.10 -25.99 -15.77
CA ILE A 371 -16.43 -25.38 -15.91
C ILE A 371 -17.37 -25.82 -14.79
N GLU A 372 -17.30 -27.07 -14.37
CA GLU A 372 -18.03 -27.62 -13.23
C GLU A 372 -17.63 -26.91 -11.94
N SER A 373 -16.32 -26.71 -11.72
CA SER A 373 -15.80 -25.97 -10.57
C SER A 373 -16.21 -24.49 -10.59
N ILE A 374 -16.15 -23.81 -11.74
CA ILE A 374 -16.65 -22.44 -11.88
C ILE A 374 -18.15 -22.38 -11.59
N LYS A 375 -18.95 -23.30 -12.14
CA LYS A 375 -20.41 -23.34 -11.91
C LYS A 375 -20.78 -23.53 -10.44
N GLU A 376 -20.04 -24.35 -9.71
CA GLU A 376 -20.25 -24.56 -8.26
C GLU A 376 -19.90 -23.30 -7.42
N LEU A 377 -18.91 -22.51 -7.85
CA LEU A 377 -18.30 -21.47 -7.01
C LEU A 377 -18.67 -20.03 -7.37
N VAL A 378 -18.95 -19.72 -8.65
CA VAL A 378 -18.97 -18.34 -9.18
C VAL A 378 -20.02 -17.43 -8.52
N LEU A 379 -21.09 -18.00 -7.95
CA LEU A 379 -22.11 -17.22 -7.24
C LEU A 379 -21.79 -16.97 -5.75
N GLU A 380 -20.79 -17.66 -5.18
CA GLU A 380 -20.42 -17.58 -3.75
C GLU A 380 -19.07 -16.89 -3.48
N VAL A 381 -18.22 -16.71 -4.50
CA VAL A 381 -16.85 -16.16 -4.34
C VAL A 381 -16.82 -14.62 -4.35
N PRO A 382 -15.75 -13.98 -3.84
CA PRO A 382 -15.57 -12.52 -3.89
C PRO A 382 -15.56 -11.96 -5.32
N MET A 383 -15.94 -10.68 -5.46
CA MET A 383 -16.18 -10.02 -6.75
C MET A 383 -15.00 -10.11 -7.73
N ASN A 384 -13.77 -10.00 -7.25
CA ASN A 384 -12.56 -10.10 -8.08
C ASN A 384 -12.41 -11.51 -8.69
N VAL A 385 -12.72 -12.55 -7.91
CA VAL A 385 -12.73 -13.94 -8.38
C VAL A 385 -13.88 -14.15 -9.37
N GLN A 386 -15.06 -13.55 -9.14
CA GLN A 386 -16.18 -13.59 -10.10
C GLN A 386 -15.79 -12.95 -11.45
N SER A 387 -15.09 -11.82 -11.44
CA SER A 387 -14.63 -11.15 -12.67
C SER A 387 -13.69 -12.05 -13.48
N GLU A 388 -12.68 -12.63 -12.84
CA GLU A 388 -11.74 -13.52 -13.53
C GLU A 388 -12.38 -14.86 -13.96
N MET A 389 -13.32 -15.41 -13.18
CA MET A 389 -14.10 -16.61 -13.56
C MET A 389 -14.98 -16.35 -14.79
N THR A 390 -15.73 -15.24 -14.80
CA THR A 390 -16.59 -14.88 -15.93
C THR A 390 -15.77 -14.54 -17.18
N ALA A 391 -14.62 -13.87 -17.03
CA ALA A 391 -13.67 -13.66 -18.13
C ALA A 391 -13.13 -14.99 -18.70
N CYS A 392 -12.81 -15.97 -17.85
CA CYS A 392 -12.38 -17.30 -18.29
C CYS A 392 -13.50 -18.02 -19.09
N VAL A 393 -14.75 -17.94 -18.64
CA VAL A 393 -15.90 -18.51 -19.36
C VAL A 393 -16.13 -17.79 -20.69
N ALA A 394 -15.99 -16.46 -20.74
CA ALA A 394 -16.11 -15.70 -21.98
C ALA A 394 -15.06 -16.09 -23.03
N VAL A 395 -13.81 -16.33 -22.62
CA VAL A 395 -12.73 -16.82 -23.51
C VAL A 395 -13.00 -18.25 -24.01
N LEU A 396 -13.57 -19.12 -23.16
CA LEU A 396 -13.96 -20.47 -23.56
C LEU A 396 -15.18 -20.47 -24.51
N ALA A 397 -16.13 -19.56 -24.33
CA ALA A 397 -17.30 -19.39 -25.19
C ALA A 397 -16.99 -18.92 -26.62
N LEU A 398 -15.78 -18.38 -26.88
CA LEU A 398 -15.30 -18.06 -28.23
C LEU A 398 -15.00 -19.31 -29.09
N SER A 399 -14.92 -20.49 -28.48
CA SER A 399 -14.69 -21.76 -29.17
C SER A 399 -15.99 -22.31 -29.75
N ASP A 400 -16.16 -22.23 -31.07
CA ASP A 400 -17.29 -22.83 -31.79
C ASP A 400 -17.47 -24.33 -31.43
N GLU A 401 -16.38 -25.08 -31.24
CA GLU A 401 -16.39 -26.51 -30.90
C GLU A 401 -16.85 -26.83 -29.46
N LEU A 402 -16.89 -25.82 -28.56
CA LEU A 402 -17.21 -26.02 -27.14
C LEU A 402 -18.58 -25.46 -26.76
N LYS A 403 -19.22 -24.63 -27.59
CA LYS A 403 -20.52 -24.00 -27.29
C LYS A 403 -21.56 -25.01 -26.81
N GLY A 404 -21.80 -26.07 -27.58
CA GLY A 404 -22.74 -27.14 -27.22
C GLY A 404 -22.42 -27.80 -25.88
N GLN A 405 -21.14 -28.14 -25.65
CA GLN A 405 -20.71 -28.74 -24.37
C GLN A 405 -20.91 -27.78 -23.18
N LEU A 406 -20.58 -26.49 -23.34
CA LEU A 406 -20.78 -25.48 -22.29
C LEU A 406 -22.27 -25.26 -21.97
N LEU A 407 -23.13 -25.33 -22.99
CA LEU A 407 -24.59 -25.28 -22.84
C LEU A 407 -25.14 -26.53 -22.13
N GLU A 408 -24.71 -27.74 -22.52
CA GLU A 408 -25.08 -29.00 -21.86
C GLU A 408 -24.66 -29.05 -20.38
N MET A 409 -23.53 -28.42 -20.03
CA MET A 409 -23.07 -28.27 -18.64
C MET A 409 -23.92 -27.25 -17.84
N GLY A 410 -24.84 -26.53 -18.50
CA GLY A 410 -25.74 -25.57 -17.90
C GLY A 410 -25.03 -24.32 -17.37
N ILE A 411 -24.01 -23.81 -18.08
CA ILE A 411 -23.28 -22.60 -17.65
C ILE A 411 -24.17 -21.35 -17.64
N CYS A 412 -25.21 -21.31 -18.49
CA CYS A 412 -26.18 -20.21 -18.54
C CYS A 412 -26.92 -20.00 -17.21
N GLU A 413 -27.13 -21.05 -16.41
CA GLU A 413 -27.82 -20.96 -15.12
C GLU A 413 -27.12 -20.02 -14.14
N VAL A 414 -25.79 -19.95 -14.19
CA VAL A 414 -24.98 -19.07 -13.32
C VAL A 414 -24.57 -17.77 -13.99
N LEU A 415 -24.44 -17.71 -15.31
CA LEU A 415 -24.14 -16.46 -16.03
C LEU A 415 -25.32 -15.48 -15.98
N ILE A 416 -26.56 -15.95 -16.02
CA ILE A 416 -27.76 -15.10 -16.05
C ILE A 416 -27.88 -14.20 -14.80
N PRO A 417 -27.74 -14.69 -13.55
CA PRO A 417 -27.66 -13.83 -12.36
C PRO A 417 -26.52 -12.80 -12.42
N LEU A 418 -25.36 -13.19 -12.94
CA LEU A 418 -24.16 -12.35 -12.98
C LEU A 418 -24.28 -11.17 -13.94
N THR A 419 -25.18 -11.22 -14.93
CA THR A 419 -25.60 -10.05 -15.72
C THR A 419 -26.38 -8.99 -14.90
N ASN A 420 -26.60 -9.21 -13.59
CA ASN A 420 -27.14 -8.25 -12.64
C ASN A 420 -26.15 -8.00 -11.47
N SER A 421 -24.87 -8.37 -11.61
CA SER A 421 -23.81 -8.05 -10.64
C SER A 421 -23.64 -6.53 -10.50
N PRO A 422 -23.24 -5.98 -9.33
CA PRO A 422 -22.85 -4.58 -9.22
C PRO A 422 -21.52 -4.25 -9.95
N SER A 423 -20.72 -5.25 -10.33
CA SER A 423 -19.50 -5.03 -11.12
C SER A 423 -19.80 -5.04 -12.62
N SER A 424 -19.43 -3.96 -13.31
CA SER A 424 -19.54 -3.83 -14.77
C SER A 424 -18.69 -4.87 -15.53
N GLU A 425 -17.52 -5.26 -14.99
CA GLU A 425 -16.70 -6.33 -15.56
C GLU A 425 -17.44 -7.67 -15.52
N VAL A 426 -18.03 -8.02 -14.36
CA VAL A 426 -18.78 -9.28 -14.19
C VAL A 426 -20.03 -9.30 -15.06
N GLN A 427 -20.74 -8.16 -15.15
CA GLN A 427 -21.88 -7.99 -16.07
C GLN A 427 -21.45 -8.19 -17.53
N GLY A 428 -20.41 -7.46 -17.97
CA GLY A 428 -19.92 -7.47 -19.35
C GLY A 428 -19.38 -8.83 -19.78
N ASN A 429 -18.53 -9.46 -18.97
CA ASN A 429 -17.98 -10.78 -19.23
C ASN A 429 -19.08 -11.85 -19.30
N SER A 430 -20.07 -11.80 -18.39
CA SER A 430 -21.20 -12.75 -18.40
C SER A 430 -22.10 -12.58 -19.62
N ALA A 431 -22.38 -11.33 -20.00
CA ALA A 431 -23.17 -11.00 -21.18
C ALA A 431 -22.43 -11.38 -22.48
N ALA A 432 -21.13 -11.13 -22.56
CA ALA A 432 -20.28 -11.54 -23.70
C ALA A 432 -20.22 -13.06 -23.83
N ALA A 433 -20.10 -13.79 -22.72
CA ALA A 433 -20.17 -15.25 -22.71
C ALA A 433 -21.52 -15.77 -23.25
N LEU A 434 -22.64 -15.24 -22.75
CA LEU A 434 -23.99 -15.60 -23.20
C LEU A 434 -24.22 -15.29 -24.68
N GLY A 435 -23.79 -14.11 -25.16
CA GLY A 435 -23.87 -13.72 -26.56
C GLY A 435 -23.03 -14.65 -27.45
N ASN A 436 -21.78 -14.93 -27.08
CA ASN A 436 -20.90 -15.85 -27.80
C ASN A 436 -21.52 -17.25 -27.90
N LEU A 437 -22.05 -17.80 -26.80
CA LEU A 437 -22.74 -19.09 -26.77
C LEU A 437 -23.99 -19.11 -27.66
N SER A 438 -24.67 -17.98 -27.86
CA SER A 438 -25.88 -17.90 -28.70
C SER A 438 -25.56 -17.88 -30.22
N SER A 439 -24.33 -17.56 -30.60
CA SER A 439 -23.92 -17.41 -32.00
C SER A 439 -23.73 -18.76 -32.71
N LYS A 440 -24.30 -18.90 -33.92
CA LYS A 440 -24.27 -20.15 -34.70
C LYS A 440 -22.87 -20.65 -35.03
N ASP A 441 -22.65 -21.96 -34.95
CA ASP A 441 -21.57 -22.60 -35.70
C ASP A 441 -22.09 -23.01 -37.08
N GLY A 442 -21.62 -22.33 -38.14
CA GLY A 442 -22.04 -22.58 -39.53
C GLY A 442 -21.70 -23.98 -40.10
N ARG A 443 -21.26 -24.92 -39.25
CA ARG A 443 -20.95 -26.33 -39.57
C ARG A 443 -22.09 -27.28 -39.17
N SER A 444 -22.97 -26.87 -38.25
CA SER A 444 -24.03 -27.71 -37.68
C SER A 444 -25.40 -27.25 -38.17
N VAL A 445 -26.23 -28.20 -38.60
CA VAL A 445 -27.59 -27.93 -39.11
C VAL A 445 -28.62 -27.94 -37.97
N ASN A 446 -28.26 -28.48 -36.81
CA ASN A 446 -29.14 -28.72 -35.65
C ASN A 446 -28.43 -28.30 -34.35
N ASP A 447 -28.04 -27.03 -34.24
CA ASP A 447 -27.57 -26.48 -32.96
C ASP A 447 -28.70 -26.51 -31.92
N ASP A 448 -28.42 -27.01 -30.72
CA ASP A 448 -29.42 -27.10 -29.66
C ASP A 448 -29.47 -25.82 -28.82
N TYR A 449 -30.60 -25.11 -28.92
CA TYR A 449 -30.88 -23.89 -28.17
C TYR A 449 -31.75 -24.15 -26.91
N SER A 450 -32.02 -25.42 -26.56
CA SER A 450 -32.80 -25.82 -25.38
C SER A 450 -32.33 -25.12 -24.09
N ALA A 451 -31.02 -25.04 -23.86
CA ALA A 451 -30.42 -24.38 -22.70
C ALA A 451 -30.80 -22.89 -22.56
N PHE A 452 -31.04 -22.17 -23.66
CA PHE A 452 -31.51 -20.79 -23.64
C PHE A 452 -33.01 -20.68 -23.34
N ASN A 453 -33.80 -21.63 -23.85
CA ASN A 453 -35.21 -21.74 -23.53
C ASN A 453 -35.42 -22.08 -22.03
N ASP A 454 -34.60 -22.97 -21.47
CA ASP A 454 -34.64 -23.33 -20.05
C ASP A 454 -34.33 -22.16 -19.12
N VAL A 455 -33.44 -21.23 -19.50
CA VAL A 455 -33.13 -20.03 -18.72
C VAL A 455 -33.90 -18.77 -19.15
N TRP A 456 -34.95 -18.89 -19.98
CA TRP A 456 -35.61 -17.73 -20.58
C TRP A 456 -36.23 -16.78 -19.53
N ASP A 457 -36.97 -17.33 -18.55
CA ASP A 457 -37.62 -16.57 -17.46
C ASP A 457 -37.01 -16.84 -16.07
N LYS A 458 -35.98 -17.69 -15.95
CA LYS A 458 -35.35 -18.10 -14.68
C LYS A 458 -33.83 -18.26 -14.82
N PRO A 459 -33.03 -18.09 -13.75
CA PRO A 459 -33.38 -17.43 -12.49
C PRO A 459 -33.66 -15.93 -12.67
N ASP A 460 -34.34 -15.30 -11.71
CA ASP A 460 -34.53 -13.84 -11.60
C ASP A 460 -35.14 -13.11 -12.82
N GLY A 461 -36.01 -13.77 -13.57
CA GLY A 461 -36.59 -13.26 -14.82
C GLY A 461 -35.77 -13.60 -16.07
N GLY A 462 -34.68 -14.37 -15.88
CA GLY A 462 -33.98 -15.09 -16.94
C GLY A 462 -33.30 -14.22 -17.98
N MET A 463 -33.04 -14.84 -19.13
CA MET A 463 -32.53 -14.19 -20.33
C MET A 463 -33.41 -13.03 -20.78
N HIS A 464 -34.74 -13.16 -20.64
CA HIS A 464 -35.71 -12.12 -20.95
C HIS A 464 -35.45 -10.83 -20.17
N ARG A 465 -35.26 -10.92 -18.84
CA ARG A 465 -34.99 -9.75 -18.00
C ARG A 465 -33.57 -9.21 -18.20
N TYR A 466 -32.59 -10.07 -18.41
CA TYR A 466 -31.22 -9.68 -18.78
C TYR A 466 -31.22 -8.81 -20.05
N LEU A 467 -31.79 -9.32 -21.14
CA LEU A 467 -31.84 -8.61 -22.42
C LEU A 467 -32.59 -7.28 -22.28
N TYR A 468 -33.70 -7.25 -21.53
CA TYR A 468 -34.41 -6.00 -21.25
C TYR A 468 -33.55 -4.98 -20.49
N ARG A 469 -32.85 -5.38 -19.41
CA ARG A 469 -31.94 -4.47 -18.67
C ARG A 469 -30.88 -3.86 -19.58
N PHE A 470 -30.26 -4.68 -20.43
CA PHE A 470 -29.16 -4.23 -21.29
C PHE A 470 -29.65 -3.37 -22.46
N LEU A 471 -30.81 -3.67 -23.07
CA LEU A 471 -31.46 -2.79 -24.07
C LEU A 471 -31.85 -1.42 -23.50
N SER A 472 -32.22 -1.36 -22.22
CA SER A 472 -32.56 -0.12 -21.51
C SER A 472 -31.37 0.53 -20.78
N SER A 473 -30.16 0.00 -20.92
CA SER A 473 -28.94 0.58 -20.33
C SER A 473 -28.57 1.90 -21.01
N PRO A 474 -28.00 2.89 -20.31
CA PRO A 474 -27.34 4.03 -20.96
C PRO A 474 -26.01 3.66 -21.63
N ASP A 475 -25.41 2.51 -21.28
CA ASP A 475 -24.15 2.02 -21.85
C ASP A 475 -24.36 1.41 -23.25
N ALA A 476 -23.72 2.01 -24.26
CA ALA A 476 -23.78 1.56 -25.65
C ALA A 476 -23.21 0.14 -25.85
N THR A 477 -22.20 -0.26 -25.08
CA THR A 477 -21.64 -1.63 -25.10
C THR A 477 -22.69 -2.64 -24.67
N PHE A 478 -23.44 -2.34 -23.61
CA PHE A 478 -24.49 -3.23 -23.12
C PHE A 478 -25.69 -3.28 -24.08
N GLN A 479 -26.08 -2.13 -24.65
CA GLN A 479 -27.09 -2.10 -25.72
C GLN A 479 -26.66 -2.96 -26.91
N HIS A 480 -25.42 -2.83 -27.38
CA HIS A 480 -24.83 -3.58 -28.49
C HIS A 480 -24.85 -5.08 -28.23
N ILE A 481 -24.32 -5.54 -27.08
CA ILE A 481 -24.32 -6.96 -26.71
C ILE A 481 -25.74 -7.52 -26.68
N ALA A 482 -26.73 -6.78 -26.19
CA ALA A 482 -28.12 -7.25 -26.16
C ALA A 482 -28.77 -7.32 -27.54
N VAL A 483 -28.63 -6.29 -28.40
CA VAL A 483 -29.19 -6.37 -29.77
C VAL A 483 -28.49 -7.44 -30.59
N TRP A 484 -27.17 -7.59 -30.45
CA TRP A 484 -26.41 -8.66 -31.10
C TRP A 484 -26.89 -10.05 -30.65
N THR A 485 -27.03 -10.27 -29.33
CA THR A 485 -27.54 -11.53 -28.76
C THR A 485 -28.95 -11.83 -29.25
N ILE A 486 -29.85 -10.85 -29.32
CA ILE A 486 -31.22 -11.05 -29.86
C ILE A 486 -31.18 -11.42 -31.34
N VAL A 487 -30.30 -10.82 -32.15
CA VAL A 487 -30.09 -11.23 -33.55
C VAL A 487 -29.63 -12.68 -33.62
N GLN A 488 -28.65 -13.10 -32.82
CA GLN A 488 -28.18 -14.50 -32.80
C GLN A 488 -29.30 -15.49 -32.40
N LEU A 489 -30.09 -15.15 -31.37
CA LEU A 489 -31.21 -15.97 -30.92
C LEU A 489 -32.36 -16.05 -31.93
N LEU A 490 -32.62 -15.00 -32.73
CA LEU A 490 -33.60 -15.05 -33.82
C LEU A 490 -33.07 -15.83 -35.02
N GLU A 491 -31.78 -15.67 -35.33
CA GLU A 491 -31.12 -16.38 -36.42
C GLU A 491 -30.95 -17.87 -36.15
N SER A 492 -31.00 -18.30 -34.88
CA SER A 492 -31.09 -19.71 -34.45
C SER A 492 -32.07 -20.51 -35.31
N GLY A 493 -33.25 -19.95 -35.57
CA GLY A 493 -34.39 -20.66 -36.15
C GLY A 493 -35.22 -21.42 -35.11
N ASP A 494 -34.88 -21.35 -33.82
CA ASP A 494 -35.60 -22.01 -32.74
C ASP A 494 -37.02 -21.43 -32.59
N PRO A 495 -38.09 -22.23 -32.78
CA PRO A 495 -39.45 -21.71 -32.76
C PRO A 495 -39.88 -21.11 -31.42
N GLN A 496 -39.32 -21.61 -30.30
CA GLN A 496 -39.69 -21.16 -28.96
C GLN A 496 -39.03 -19.82 -28.63
N LEU A 497 -37.73 -19.66 -28.89
CA LEU A 497 -37.02 -18.37 -28.75
C LEU A 497 -37.63 -17.30 -29.66
N ILE A 498 -37.93 -17.63 -30.92
CA ILE A 498 -38.59 -16.69 -31.85
C ILE A 498 -39.96 -16.28 -31.32
N SER A 499 -40.77 -17.24 -30.84
CA SER A 499 -42.07 -16.95 -30.23
C SER A 499 -41.94 -16.06 -28.98
N ASN A 500 -40.98 -16.36 -28.10
CA ASN A 500 -40.73 -15.63 -26.86
C ASN A 500 -40.28 -14.19 -27.13
N ILE A 501 -39.39 -13.97 -28.11
CA ILE A 501 -38.93 -12.63 -28.50
C ILE A 501 -40.07 -11.85 -29.17
N ARG A 502 -40.78 -12.44 -30.14
CA ARG A 502 -41.92 -11.79 -30.83
C ARG A 502 -43.07 -11.42 -29.90
N SER A 503 -43.34 -12.23 -28.88
CA SER A 503 -44.43 -11.99 -27.91
C SER A 503 -44.02 -11.13 -26.70
N SER A 504 -42.74 -10.80 -26.53
CA SER A 504 -42.27 -9.97 -25.42
C SER A 504 -42.78 -8.52 -25.52
N SER A 505 -43.54 -8.13 -24.51
CA SER A 505 -43.97 -6.74 -24.30
C SER A 505 -42.86 -5.80 -23.82
N LEU A 506 -41.68 -6.32 -23.48
CA LEU A 506 -40.53 -5.54 -23.01
C LEU A 506 -39.47 -5.37 -24.10
N LEU A 507 -39.09 -6.44 -24.80
CA LEU A 507 -37.97 -6.40 -25.76
C LEU A 507 -38.34 -5.63 -27.03
N VAL A 508 -39.45 -5.98 -27.69
CA VAL A 508 -39.81 -5.40 -29.01
C VAL A 508 -39.98 -3.87 -28.96
N PRO A 509 -40.65 -3.27 -27.95
CA PRO A 509 -40.75 -1.80 -27.88
C PRO A 509 -39.39 -1.11 -27.69
N ASN A 510 -38.47 -1.67 -26.90
CA ASN A 510 -37.14 -1.10 -26.70
C ASN A 510 -36.29 -1.19 -27.97
N VAL A 511 -36.35 -2.32 -28.69
CA VAL A 511 -35.70 -2.47 -30.01
C VAL A 511 -36.24 -1.44 -31.01
N ARG A 512 -37.56 -1.20 -31.05
CA ARG A 512 -38.14 -0.15 -31.91
C ARG A 512 -37.62 1.25 -31.56
N ASN A 513 -37.48 1.56 -30.27
CA ASN A 513 -36.91 2.83 -29.82
C ASN A 513 -35.45 2.99 -30.32
N LEU A 514 -34.59 1.99 -30.09
CA LEU A 514 -33.19 2.00 -30.54
C LEU A 514 -33.07 2.17 -32.05
N ALA A 515 -33.83 1.40 -32.84
CA ALA A 515 -33.87 1.49 -34.31
C ALA A 515 -34.30 2.88 -34.86
N SER A 516 -35.04 3.65 -34.07
CA SER A 516 -35.62 4.95 -34.43
C SER A 516 -34.84 6.17 -33.93
N SER A 517 -33.85 5.98 -33.04
CA SER A 517 -33.02 7.06 -32.50
C SER A 517 -32.30 7.83 -33.62
N GLN A 518 -32.34 9.16 -33.61
CA GLN A 518 -31.58 9.97 -34.58
C GLN A 518 -30.16 10.19 -34.07
N ALA A 519 -29.16 9.97 -34.93
CA ALA A 519 -27.79 10.37 -34.65
C ALA A 519 -27.69 11.89 -34.55
N SER A 520 -27.32 12.40 -33.37
CA SER A 520 -27.08 13.82 -33.14
C SER A 520 -25.75 14.25 -33.75
N THR A 521 -25.77 14.71 -35.01
CA THR A 521 -24.59 15.33 -35.64
C THR A 521 -24.22 16.64 -34.95
N PRO A 522 -22.93 16.90 -34.66
CA PRO A 522 -22.49 18.16 -34.07
C PRO A 522 -22.68 19.33 -35.04
N SER A 523 -23.06 20.51 -34.51
CA SER A 523 -23.32 21.69 -35.33
C SER A 523 -22.03 22.31 -35.87
N SER A 524 -21.97 22.49 -37.19
CA SER A 524 -20.82 23.08 -37.87
C SER A 524 -20.90 24.62 -37.92
N SER A 525 -19.84 25.31 -37.50
CA SER A 525 -19.63 26.72 -37.86
C SER A 525 -18.17 27.06 -38.18
N VAL A 526 -17.83 26.92 -39.48
CA VAL A 526 -16.89 27.76 -40.27
C VAL A 526 -15.43 27.90 -39.81
N GLY A 527 -14.49 27.39 -40.63
CA GLY A 527 -13.09 27.89 -40.64
C GLY A 527 -12.06 26.92 -41.22
N SER A 528 -11.69 27.06 -42.50
CA SER A 528 -10.72 26.16 -43.17
C SER A 528 -9.26 26.65 -43.06
N VAL A 529 -8.30 25.70 -42.91
CA VAL A 529 -7.00 25.55 -43.65
C VAL A 529 -5.85 25.00 -42.76
N ARG A 530 -5.44 23.73 -43.00
CA ARG A 530 -4.06 23.10 -42.91
C ARG A 530 -3.26 23.23 -41.58
N THR A 531 -2.49 22.25 -41.05
CA THR A 531 -1.75 21.08 -41.63
C THR A 531 -1.18 20.19 -40.49
N HIS A 532 -1.04 18.86 -40.72
CA HIS A 532 -0.20 17.84 -40.00
C HIS A 532 -0.41 17.66 -38.46
N GLY A 533 -0.48 16.46 -37.87
CA GLY A 533 -0.45 15.09 -38.41
C GLY A 533 0.27 14.10 -37.46
N TYR A 534 -0.49 13.26 -36.75
CA TYR A 534 -0.09 12.01 -36.05
C TYR A 534 -1.36 11.14 -35.89
N ASP A 535 -1.22 9.81 -35.85
CA ASP A 535 -2.34 8.85 -36.02
C ASP A 535 -3.44 8.93 -34.95
N ASP A 536 -4.69 9.08 -35.41
CA ASP A 536 -5.90 8.68 -34.69
C ASP A 536 -6.25 7.23 -35.09
N SER A 537 -6.41 6.33 -34.13
CA SER A 537 -7.05 5.02 -34.37
C SER A 537 -8.58 5.20 -34.32
N GLU A 538 -9.25 4.87 -35.42
CA GLU A 538 -10.65 5.20 -35.71
C GLU A 538 -11.65 4.76 -34.62
N THR A 539 -12.43 5.72 -34.10
CA THR A 539 -13.67 5.42 -33.37
C THR A 539 -14.75 4.96 -34.35
N ILE A 540 -14.98 3.64 -34.42
CA ILE A 540 -16.09 3.07 -35.18
C ILE A 540 -17.42 3.55 -34.57
N ASP A 541 -18.38 3.94 -35.43
CA ASP A 541 -19.71 4.42 -35.06
C ASP A 541 -20.59 3.31 -34.44
N GLY A 542 -20.36 3.01 -33.16
CA GLY A 542 -21.10 2.01 -32.41
C GLY A 542 -22.60 2.31 -32.31
N GLN A 543 -23.00 3.58 -32.36
CA GLN A 543 -24.40 3.99 -32.38
C GLN A 543 -25.08 3.52 -33.68
N GLY A 544 -24.40 3.66 -34.82
CA GLY A 544 -24.85 3.18 -36.13
C GLY A 544 -25.04 1.66 -36.19
N GLU A 545 -24.14 0.88 -35.58
CA GLU A 545 -24.25 -0.58 -35.55
C GLU A 545 -25.44 -1.05 -34.69
N ILE A 546 -25.66 -0.45 -33.50
CA ILE A 546 -26.82 -0.74 -32.66
C ILE A 546 -28.13 -0.52 -33.43
N GLN A 547 -28.23 0.56 -34.21
CA GLN A 547 -29.40 0.82 -35.04
C GLN A 547 -29.59 -0.21 -36.16
N LEU A 548 -28.51 -0.64 -36.81
CA LEU A 548 -28.54 -1.64 -37.88
C LEU A 548 -29.03 -3.00 -37.35
N LEU A 549 -28.45 -3.46 -36.24
CA LEU A 549 -28.87 -4.69 -35.56
C LEU A 549 -30.32 -4.58 -35.07
N SER A 550 -30.71 -3.44 -34.51
CA SER A 550 -32.10 -3.21 -34.08
C SER A 550 -33.10 -3.30 -35.24
N ARG A 551 -32.77 -2.79 -36.43
CA ARG A 551 -33.63 -2.93 -37.63
C ARG A 551 -33.73 -4.38 -38.10
N ARG A 552 -32.61 -5.12 -38.09
CA ARG A 552 -32.58 -6.57 -38.43
C ARG A 552 -33.48 -7.39 -37.49
N ILE A 553 -33.52 -7.07 -36.20
CA ILE A 553 -34.46 -7.70 -35.25
C ILE A 553 -35.92 -7.46 -35.67
N LEU A 554 -36.26 -6.24 -36.10
CA LEU A 554 -37.62 -5.91 -36.53
C LEU A 554 -38.03 -6.62 -37.82
N GLU A 555 -37.10 -6.86 -38.76
CA GLU A 555 -37.36 -7.69 -39.95
C GLU A 555 -37.81 -9.11 -39.57
N PHE A 556 -37.19 -9.71 -38.55
CA PHE A 556 -37.60 -11.00 -38.00
C PHE A 556 -38.90 -10.95 -37.18
N VAL A 557 -39.23 -9.83 -36.54
CA VAL A 557 -40.42 -9.71 -35.67
C VAL A 557 -41.69 -9.33 -36.42
N ASP A 558 -41.60 -8.35 -37.32
CA ASP A 558 -42.73 -7.78 -38.07
C ASP A 558 -42.97 -8.49 -39.43
N GLY A 559 -42.08 -9.42 -39.82
CA GLY A 559 -42.08 -10.13 -41.09
C GLY A 559 -43.12 -11.26 -41.23
N GLU A 560 -44.41 -10.93 -41.24
CA GLU A 560 -45.44 -11.71 -41.96
C GLU A 560 -46.68 -10.84 -42.27
N VAL A 561 -46.56 -9.93 -43.25
CA VAL A 561 -47.70 -9.16 -43.79
C VAL A 561 -47.76 -9.29 -45.31
N ASP A 562 -48.90 -9.80 -45.77
CA ASP A 562 -49.25 -10.11 -47.16
C ASP A 562 -49.18 -8.90 -48.11
N LEU A 563 -48.51 -9.06 -49.25
CA LEU A 563 -48.60 -8.18 -50.41
C LEU A 563 -48.78 -8.97 -51.71
N GLY A 564 -50.04 -9.33 -51.96
CA GLY A 564 -50.54 -9.71 -53.29
C GLY A 564 -50.35 -8.64 -54.39
N PRO A 565 -50.63 -8.98 -55.65
CA PRO A 565 -49.66 -8.68 -56.72
C PRO A 565 -49.99 -7.47 -57.59
N SER A 566 -48.96 -6.74 -58.06
CA SER A 566 -48.95 -6.19 -59.43
C SER A 566 -47.56 -5.84 -59.98
N SER A 567 -47.22 -6.46 -61.11
CA SER A 567 -46.34 -6.00 -62.19
C SER A 567 -45.02 -5.25 -61.86
N LEU A 568 -43.88 -5.91 -62.10
CA LEU A 568 -43.09 -5.70 -63.34
C LEU A 568 -41.96 -6.74 -63.47
N THR A 569 -41.75 -7.23 -64.69
CA THR A 569 -40.64 -8.13 -65.09
C THR A 569 -40.16 -7.70 -66.49
N PRO A 570 -38.99 -8.18 -66.99
CA PRO A 570 -37.67 -8.16 -66.34
C PRO A 570 -36.57 -7.63 -67.30
N SER A 571 -35.37 -7.30 -66.81
CA SER A 571 -34.20 -7.27 -67.71
C SER A 571 -32.87 -7.65 -67.03
N HIS A 572 -32.29 -8.73 -67.58
CA HIS A 572 -30.91 -9.23 -67.53
C HIS A 572 -30.03 -9.16 -66.26
N MET A 573 -29.73 -10.37 -65.80
CA MET A 573 -28.58 -10.76 -64.97
C MET A 573 -27.25 -10.11 -65.38
N GLN A 574 -26.44 -9.77 -64.36
CA GLN A 574 -25.03 -10.14 -64.36
C GLN A 574 -24.68 -10.83 -63.03
N THR A 575 -23.98 -11.96 -63.14
CA THR A 575 -23.54 -12.81 -62.04
C THR A 575 -22.12 -12.42 -61.58
N GLY A 576 -21.90 -12.18 -60.29
CA GLY A 576 -20.54 -11.97 -59.77
C GLY A 576 -20.45 -11.70 -58.26
N SER A 577 -19.88 -12.65 -57.51
CA SER A 577 -19.26 -12.52 -56.18
C SER A 577 -19.87 -11.57 -55.12
N SER A 578 -20.55 -12.12 -54.11
CA SER A 578 -20.79 -11.45 -52.81
C SER A 578 -20.68 -12.34 -51.56
N VAL A 579 -20.44 -13.65 -51.71
CA VAL A 579 -20.38 -14.60 -50.56
C VAL A 579 -19.05 -14.56 -49.79
N ALA A 580 -18.10 -13.71 -50.21
CA ALA A 580 -16.75 -13.65 -49.65
C ALA A 580 -16.45 -12.39 -48.80
N SER A 581 -17.38 -11.42 -48.70
CA SER A 581 -17.17 -10.21 -47.88
C SER A 581 -17.60 -10.42 -46.43
N SER A 582 -18.81 -10.93 -46.17
CA SER A 582 -19.33 -11.07 -44.79
C SER A 582 -18.46 -11.95 -43.88
N ALA A 583 -17.77 -12.96 -44.45
CA ALA A 583 -16.84 -13.81 -43.71
C ALA A 583 -15.54 -13.09 -43.28
N ARG A 584 -15.19 -11.96 -43.89
CA ARG A 584 -14.05 -11.12 -43.46
C ARG A 584 -14.46 -10.15 -42.37
N ASP A 585 -15.64 -9.55 -42.49
CA ASP A 585 -16.17 -8.57 -41.53
C ASP A 585 -16.32 -9.21 -40.14
N HIS A 586 -16.77 -10.47 -40.05
CA HIS A 586 -16.83 -11.24 -38.79
C HIS A 586 -15.44 -11.58 -38.21
N GLU A 587 -14.41 -11.75 -39.02
CA GLU A 587 -13.05 -12.07 -38.58
C GLU A 587 -12.28 -10.82 -38.13
N GLU A 588 -12.69 -9.64 -38.60
CA GLU A 588 -12.22 -8.33 -38.14
C GLU A 588 -12.79 -8.00 -36.75
N LEU A 589 -14.09 -8.26 -36.53
CA LEU A 589 -14.76 -8.10 -35.23
C LEU A 589 -14.14 -9.01 -34.14
N ARG A 590 -13.87 -10.28 -34.50
CA ARG A 590 -13.14 -11.24 -33.65
C ARG A 590 -11.68 -10.82 -33.36
N ARG A 591 -11.10 -9.95 -34.18
CA ARG A 591 -9.74 -9.41 -33.99
C ARG A 591 -9.75 -8.23 -33.02
N SER A 592 -10.70 -7.31 -33.17
CA SER A 592 -10.87 -6.17 -32.26
C SER A 592 -11.10 -6.62 -30.80
N VAL A 593 -11.90 -7.67 -30.60
CA VAL A 593 -12.13 -8.31 -29.28
C VAL A 593 -10.92 -9.13 -28.78
N ARG A 594 -9.90 -9.41 -29.60
CA ARG A 594 -8.63 -9.99 -29.15
C ARG A 594 -7.58 -8.91 -28.86
N GLU A 595 -7.55 -7.84 -29.64
CA GLU A 595 -6.57 -6.76 -29.53
C GLU A 595 -6.87 -5.81 -28.36
N ALA A 596 -8.14 -5.57 -28.03
CA ALA A 596 -8.55 -4.84 -26.83
C ALA A 596 -8.17 -5.54 -25.50
N PHE A 597 -7.73 -6.80 -25.54
CA PHE A 597 -7.42 -7.64 -24.37
C PHE A 597 -5.99 -8.23 -24.41
N ALA A 598 -5.09 -7.69 -25.25
CA ALA A 598 -3.71 -8.15 -25.39
C ALA A 598 -2.68 -7.13 -24.83
N PRO A 599 -1.71 -7.53 -23.97
CA PRO A 599 -0.70 -6.62 -23.44
C PRO A 599 0.41 -6.35 -24.46
N GLY A 600 0.54 -5.10 -24.93
CA GLY A 600 1.53 -4.70 -25.92
C GLY A 600 2.87 -4.19 -25.36
N SER A 601 3.98 -4.48 -26.06
CA SER A 601 5.23 -3.72 -25.93
C SER A 601 6.06 -3.76 -27.23
N HIS A 602 6.80 -2.68 -27.54
CA HIS A 602 7.57 -2.55 -28.79
C HIS A 602 9.08 -2.29 -28.58
N HIS A 603 9.84 -2.64 -29.62
CA HIS A 603 11.29 -2.90 -29.62
C HIS A 603 12.22 -1.67 -29.62
N ALA A 604 13.46 -1.88 -29.16
CA ALA A 604 14.69 -1.57 -29.94
C ALA A 604 15.92 -2.31 -29.38
N THR A 605 16.87 -2.68 -30.25
CA THR A 605 18.03 -3.55 -29.98
C THR A 605 19.37 -2.95 -30.42
N LEU A 606 20.49 -3.54 -29.94
CA LEU A 606 21.88 -3.63 -30.48
C LEU A 606 22.91 -3.31 -29.38
N ALA A 607 24.10 -3.89 -29.25
CA ALA A 607 24.72 -5.17 -29.57
C ALA A 607 26.21 -5.03 -29.13
N GLU A 608 26.73 -6.03 -28.40
CA GLU A 608 28.10 -6.57 -28.53
C GLU A 608 29.34 -5.69 -28.20
N SER A 609 30.48 -6.21 -27.71
CA SER A 609 30.86 -7.58 -27.29
C SER A 609 32.16 -7.59 -26.47
N SER A 610 32.32 -8.62 -25.61
CA SER A 610 33.58 -9.36 -25.35
C SER A 610 34.86 -8.64 -24.80
N SER A 611 35.80 -9.30 -24.11
CA SER A 611 35.76 -10.51 -23.27
C SER A 611 37.11 -10.70 -22.56
N SER A 612 37.11 -11.46 -21.46
CA SER A 612 38.22 -12.35 -21.06
C SER A 612 39.51 -11.68 -20.49
N ASN A 613 40.34 -12.32 -19.65
CA ASN A 613 40.23 -13.65 -19.05
C ASN A 613 41.14 -13.82 -17.81
N LEU A 614 40.83 -14.84 -16.99
CA LEU A 614 41.76 -15.67 -16.18
C LEU A 614 42.65 -14.97 -15.11
N ALA A 615 42.47 -15.24 -13.81
CA ALA A 615 42.86 -16.46 -13.07
C ALA A 615 44.39 -16.51 -12.73
N SER A 616 44.86 -17.00 -11.57
CA SER A 616 44.18 -17.68 -10.45
C SER A 616 45.11 -17.89 -9.22
N ARG A 617 44.48 -17.96 -8.03
CA ARG A 617 44.72 -18.90 -6.91
C ARG A 617 46.16 -19.25 -6.45
N ALA A 618 46.42 -19.00 -5.16
CA ALA A 618 46.73 -20.00 -4.11
C ALA A 618 46.53 -19.32 -2.73
N LEU A 619 45.86 -19.87 -1.70
CA LEU A 619 46.24 -21.01 -0.83
C LEU A 619 47.62 -20.77 -0.18
N GLU A 620 47.84 -20.89 1.14
CA GLU A 620 47.06 -21.47 2.25
C GLU A 620 47.63 -20.97 3.61
N GLY A 621 46.95 -21.17 4.75
CA GLY A 621 47.55 -20.87 6.06
C GLY A 621 46.60 -20.75 7.26
N VAL A 622 45.97 -21.86 7.69
CA VAL A 622 45.06 -21.89 8.86
C VAL A 622 45.69 -22.60 10.08
N HIS A 623 45.96 -21.84 11.15
CA HIS A 623 46.09 -22.34 12.53
C HIS A 623 45.73 -21.19 13.49
N ARG A 624 44.61 -21.24 14.23
CA ARG A 624 44.45 -21.80 15.59
C ARG A 624 45.36 -21.12 16.64
N ILE A 625 44.91 -20.64 17.80
CA ILE A 625 43.62 -20.65 18.55
C ILE A 625 43.67 -19.46 19.55
N ALA A 626 42.55 -18.80 19.87
CA ALA A 626 42.17 -18.42 21.25
C ALA A 626 40.86 -17.61 21.29
N THR A 627 39.80 -18.20 21.88
CA THR A 627 38.61 -17.46 22.34
C THR A 627 38.41 -17.71 23.84
N HIS A 628 37.90 -16.67 24.52
CA HIS A 628 37.53 -16.52 25.95
C HIS A 628 38.56 -15.92 26.91
N HIS A 629 38.19 -14.77 27.49
CA HIS A 629 37.96 -14.59 28.93
C HIS A 629 37.09 -13.33 29.14
N SER A 630 35.95 -13.44 29.85
CA SER A 630 35.05 -12.29 30.14
C SER A 630 34.36 -12.43 31.51
N LYS A 631 35.15 -12.68 32.56
CA LYS A 631 34.68 -12.65 33.97
C LYS A 631 35.50 -11.76 34.90
N ASP A 632 36.58 -11.17 34.40
CA ASP A 632 37.56 -10.45 35.20
C ASP A 632 37.70 -8.96 34.84
N LEU A 633 36.85 -8.34 34.00
CA LEU A 633 37.04 -6.95 33.53
C LEU A 633 37.33 -5.93 34.66
N ALA A 634 36.59 -5.96 35.77
CA ALA A 634 36.85 -5.08 36.93
C ALA A 634 38.19 -5.37 37.64
N ARG A 635 38.66 -6.62 37.58
CA ARG A 635 39.98 -7.06 38.08
C ARG A 635 41.09 -6.72 37.09
N ASP A 636 40.86 -6.87 35.79
CA ASP A 636 41.80 -6.58 34.73
C ASP A 636 42.05 -5.06 34.62
N LEU A 637 41.01 -4.24 34.78
CA LEU A 637 41.12 -2.79 34.96
C LEU A 637 41.92 -2.44 36.23
N ARG A 638 41.65 -3.09 37.39
CA ARG A 638 42.46 -2.92 38.61
C ARG A 638 43.92 -3.35 38.42
N ILE A 639 44.21 -4.34 37.58
CA ILE A 639 45.58 -4.79 37.27
C ILE A 639 46.28 -3.79 36.34
N ALA A 640 45.58 -3.29 35.31
CA ALA A 640 46.09 -2.28 34.40
C ALA A 640 46.42 -0.96 35.11
N PHE A 641 45.52 -0.46 35.97
CA PHE A 641 45.71 0.80 36.69
C PHE A 641 46.46 0.66 38.03
N GLY A 642 46.56 -0.54 38.59
CA GLY A 642 47.28 -0.80 39.84
C GLY A 642 48.78 -0.48 39.76
N ALA A 643 49.38 -0.57 38.57
CA ALA A 643 50.76 -0.15 38.33
C ALA A 643 50.92 1.38 38.22
N VAL A 644 49.85 2.11 37.89
CA VAL A 644 49.84 3.57 37.66
C VAL A 644 49.49 4.35 38.95
N LEU A 645 48.76 3.71 39.88
CA LEU A 645 48.28 4.34 41.12
C LEU A 645 49.21 4.14 42.35
N LEU A 646 50.20 3.23 42.31
CA LEU A 646 51.01 2.88 43.49
C LEU A 646 52.49 3.29 43.39
N GLY A 647 52.75 4.57 43.64
CA GLY A 647 54.11 5.08 43.87
C GLY A 647 54.67 4.76 45.27
N LYS A 648 54.99 3.49 45.57
CA LYS A 648 55.98 3.07 46.61
C LYS A 648 56.22 1.56 46.65
N ARG A 649 57.49 1.14 46.66
CA ARG A 649 57.93 -0.24 46.99
C ARG A 649 58.08 -0.42 48.50
N GLN A 650 57.62 -1.55 49.02
CA GLN A 650 58.28 -2.27 50.13
C GLN A 650 58.13 -3.79 49.91
N GLN A 651 58.99 -4.60 50.56
CA GLN A 651 59.28 -5.98 50.18
C GLN A 651 58.72 -7.03 51.16
N VAL A 652 58.16 -8.13 50.61
CA VAL A 652 58.32 -9.56 51.07
C VAL A 652 57.60 -9.95 52.39
N PRO A 653 57.17 -11.22 52.65
CA PRO A 653 57.38 -12.50 51.92
C PRO A 653 56.11 -13.27 51.46
N LEU A 654 56.38 -14.41 50.80
CA LEU A 654 55.47 -15.40 50.19
C LEU A 654 54.91 -16.47 51.16
N GLY A 655 53.78 -17.08 50.77
CA GLY A 655 53.29 -18.40 51.21
C GLY A 655 51.75 -18.52 51.11
N ALA A 656 51.13 -19.65 50.80
CA ALA A 656 51.58 -20.92 50.20
C ALA A 656 50.36 -21.62 49.53
N ASP A 657 50.62 -22.71 48.79
CA ASP A 657 49.70 -23.59 48.02
C ASP A 657 48.24 -23.73 48.54
N SER A 658 47.21 -24.01 47.71
CA SER A 658 47.02 -25.34 47.11
C SER A 658 45.61 -25.51 46.49
N ASN A 659 45.51 -26.06 45.26
CA ASN A 659 44.44 -26.96 44.74
C ASN A 659 42.94 -26.50 44.77
N ARG A 660 41.98 -26.98 43.94
CA ARG A 660 41.95 -27.83 42.73
C ARG A 660 40.55 -27.74 42.06
N VAL A 661 40.53 -27.81 40.72
CA VAL A 661 39.64 -28.66 39.86
C VAL A 661 38.16 -28.30 39.60
N VAL A 662 37.89 -27.99 38.31
CA VAL A 662 36.91 -28.59 37.34
C VAL A 662 35.63 -29.27 37.92
N TYR A 663 34.38 -29.08 37.44
CA TYR A 663 33.83 -29.04 36.07
C TYR A 663 32.49 -28.29 35.98
N CYS A 664 32.15 -27.80 34.77
CA CYS A 664 30.75 -27.71 34.32
C CYS A 664 30.56 -28.61 33.08
N LYS A 665 29.56 -29.49 33.12
CA LYS A 665 29.07 -30.25 31.95
C LYS A 665 27.59 -29.88 31.74
N ALA A 666 27.16 -29.85 30.48
CA ALA A 666 25.91 -29.25 30.06
C ALA A 666 24.71 -30.21 29.97
N ASN A 667 23.55 -29.59 29.71
CA ASN A 667 22.35 -30.06 29.00
C ASN A 667 21.17 -30.72 29.76
N ASN A 668 20.05 -29.98 29.68
CA ASN A 668 18.73 -30.37 29.15
C ASN A 668 17.76 -31.30 29.91
N SER A 669 16.54 -30.74 30.02
CA SER A 669 15.24 -31.27 29.53
C SER A 669 14.22 -31.94 30.49
N ALA A 670 12.96 -31.59 30.19
CA ALA A 670 11.67 -32.23 30.54
C ALA A 670 11.12 -32.12 31.98
N GLY A 671 9.83 -31.74 32.08
CA GLY A 671 8.97 -31.87 33.28
C GLY A 671 8.15 -33.18 33.23
N PRO A 672 6.87 -33.24 33.66
CA PRO A 672 6.04 -32.28 34.42
C PRO A 672 5.51 -32.89 35.75
N GLY A 673 4.71 -32.15 36.55
CA GLY A 673 4.04 -32.73 37.73
C GLY A 673 3.08 -31.80 38.49
N SER A 674 1.84 -32.27 38.70
CA SER A 674 0.73 -31.58 39.39
C SER A 674 0.73 -31.77 40.92
N GLY A 675 0.16 -30.83 41.69
CA GLY A 675 -0.15 -31.02 43.12
C GLY A 675 -0.93 -29.86 43.74
N SER A 676 -1.97 -30.16 44.54
CA SER A 676 -3.04 -29.22 44.93
C SER A 676 -3.15 -28.92 46.44
N GLY A 677 -3.67 -27.73 46.79
CA GLY A 677 -4.34 -27.40 48.07
C GLY A 677 -3.45 -26.85 49.20
N GLY A 678 -3.96 -26.02 50.14
CA GLY A 678 -5.28 -25.39 50.25
C GLY A 678 -5.60 -24.89 51.69
N GLY A 679 -6.16 -23.67 51.83
CA GLY A 679 -6.64 -23.08 53.11
C GLY A 679 -5.55 -22.64 54.11
N ASN A 680 -5.77 -21.81 55.14
CA ASN A 680 -6.87 -20.92 55.56
C ASN A 680 -6.31 -20.01 56.71
N GLY A 681 -6.79 -18.82 57.12
CA GLY A 681 -7.90 -17.93 56.76
C GLY A 681 -8.12 -16.86 57.88
N THR A 682 -9.15 -16.00 57.78
CA THR A 682 -9.75 -15.13 58.86
C THR A 682 -8.89 -13.99 59.47
N THR A 683 -9.36 -12.79 59.86
CA THR A 683 -10.70 -12.15 60.06
C THR A 683 -10.53 -10.60 60.09
N SER A 684 -11.26 -9.76 59.32
CA SER A 684 -12.47 -8.92 59.68
C SER A 684 -12.42 -8.12 61.01
N GLY A 685 -12.93 -6.88 61.20
CA GLY A 685 -13.73 -5.87 60.44
C GLY A 685 -14.31 -4.83 61.45
N GLY A 686 -15.02 -3.71 61.17
CA GLY A 686 -15.42 -2.99 59.94
C GLY A 686 -16.60 -1.99 60.17
N GLY A 687 -16.53 -0.72 59.72
CA GLY A 687 -17.63 0.30 59.72
C GLY A 687 -17.60 1.36 60.87
N ASN A 688 -18.34 2.49 60.86
CA ASN A 688 -19.04 3.28 59.80
C ASN A 688 -19.50 4.68 60.35
N ASN A 689 -20.01 5.60 59.49
CA ASN A 689 -20.65 6.92 59.76
C ASN A 689 -19.73 8.09 60.24
N GLY A 690 -19.96 9.39 59.98
CA GLY A 690 -20.95 10.09 59.12
C GLY A 690 -21.16 11.58 59.52
N SER A 691 -21.54 12.48 58.57
CA SER A 691 -21.95 13.92 58.75
C SER A 691 -20.92 14.92 59.33
N GLY A 692 -20.95 16.26 59.10
CA GLY A 692 -21.73 17.13 58.20
C GLY A 692 -21.73 18.62 58.62
N GLY A 693 -21.56 19.58 57.69
CA GLY A 693 -21.66 21.06 57.89
C GLY A 693 -20.43 21.75 58.53
N GLY A 694 -20.17 23.06 58.38
CA GLY A 694 -20.79 24.10 57.54
C GLY A 694 -20.29 25.53 57.89
N SER A 695 -20.04 26.37 56.87
CA SER A 695 -19.93 27.86 56.88
C SER A 695 -19.07 28.61 57.93
N SER A 696 -18.14 29.47 57.47
CA SER A 696 -18.28 30.95 57.51
C SER A 696 -16.99 31.71 57.12
N SER A 697 -17.13 32.73 56.28
CA SER A 697 -16.09 33.74 56.00
C SER A 697 -16.18 34.91 57.02
N PRO A 698 -15.16 35.77 57.15
CA PRO A 698 -15.23 37.02 56.37
C PRO A 698 -13.89 37.57 55.83
N SER A 699 -14.02 38.54 54.93
CA SER A 699 -12.98 39.25 54.17
C SER A 699 -12.27 40.39 54.90
N SER A 700 -11.04 40.73 54.51
CA SER A 700 -10.69 42.11 54.04
C SER A 700 -9.24 42.29 53.53
N SER A 701 -9.14 42.79 52.28
CA SER A 701 -8.14 43.75 51.70
C SER A 701 -6.66 43.80 52.16
N GLY A 702 -5.71 43.72 51.20
CA GLY A 702 -4.31 44.11 51.43
C GLY A 702 -3.30 43.90 50.28
N THR A 703 -3.45 44.63 49.16
CA THR A 703 -2.42 44.99 48.14
C THR A 703 -1.13 44.14 47.96
N ALA A 704 -1.06 43.44 46.82
CA ALA A 704 0.07 43.27 45.89
C ALA A 704 1.54 43.20 46.40
N SER A 705 2.13 42.01 46.25
CA SER A 705 3.53 41.84 45.79
C SER A 705 3.69 40.48 45.08
N VAL A 706 4.57 40.42 44.08
CA VAL A 706 4.77 39.23 43.22
C VAL A 706 5.75 38.24 43.87
N PRO A 707 5.43 36.94 43.85
CA PRO A 707 6.44 35.90 43.79
C PRO A 707 6.31 35.01 42.55
N THR A 708 7.45 34.71 41.95
CA THR A 708 7.66 33.73 40.88
C THR A 708 7.58 32.28 41.38
N ALA A 709 7.53 31.35 40.42
CA ALA A 709 7.52 29.88 40.55
C ALA A 709 6.15 29.25 40.89
N GLU A 710 5.40 28.92 39.84
CA GLU A 710 4.41 27.85 39.90
C GLU A 710 5.10 26.49 40.08
N PRO A 711 4.46 25.52 40.77
CA PRO A 711 5.01 24.18 40.93
C PRO A 711 5.03 23.45 39.59
N SER A 712 6.10 22.70 39.33
CA SER A 712 6.20 21.83 38.16
C SER A 712 5.06 20.80 38.16
N ALA A 713 4.07 21.00 37.28
CA ALA A 713 3.02 20.03 37.05
C ALA A 713 3.65 18.69 36.63
N SER A 714 3.32 17.62 37.36
CA SER A 714 3.70 16.26 36.94
C SER A 714 3.09 16.01 35.57
N ALA A 715 3.92 15.71 34.57
CA ALA A 715 3.46 15.48 33.21
C ALA A 715 2.45 14.32 33.20
N VAL A 716 1.18 14.64 32.91
CA VAL A 716 0.11 13.65 32.83
C VAL A 716 0.39 12.78 31.61
N SER A 717 0.74 11.51 31.85
CA SER A 717 1.02 10.58 30.76
C SER A 717 -0.27 10.24 30.02
N SER A 718 -0.45 10.75 28.80
CA SER A 718 -1.54 10.28 27.94
C SER A 718 -1.29 8.83 27.51
N PRO A 719 -2.33 7.96 27.49
CA PRO A 719 -2.24 6.62 26.89
C PRO A 719 -2.18 6.66 25.36
N TRP A 720 -2.53 7.78 24.74
CA TRP A 720 -2.44 8.00 23.30
C TRP A 720 -0.99 8.33 22.91
N LYS A 721 -0.40 7.52 22.03
CA LYS A 721 0.96 7.70 21.49
C LYS A 721 0.88 8.02 20.01
N VAL A 722 1.64 9.01 19.56
CA VAL A 722 1.82 9.30 18.13
C VAL A 722 2.40 8.06 17.46
N VAL A 723 1.74 7.58 16.41
CA VAL A 723 2.23 6.51 15.53
C VAL A 723 2.63 7.04 14.16
N GLU A 724 1.99 8.13 13.70
CA GLU A 724 2.32 8.79 12.43
C GLU A 724 2.17 10.32 12.56
N SER A 725 3.01 11.09 11.87
CA SER A 725 3.02 12.56 11.96
C SER A 725 3.60 13.18 10.68
N HIS A 726 2.77 13.93 9.97
CA HIS A 726 3.14 14.65 8.75
C HIS A 726 3.19 16.15 9.06
N SER A 727 4.33 16.81 8.80
CA SER A 727 4.51 18.26 9.00
C SER A 727 5.77 18.76 8.32
N GLY A 728 5.84 20.06 8.00
CA GLY A 728 7.05 20.66 7.44
C GLY A 728 7.44 20.07 6.08
N GLN A 729 8.74 20.04 5.79
CA GLN A 729 9.28 19.46 4.54
C GLN A 729 8.85 18.00 4.32
N ASP A 730 8.64 17.27 5.42
CA ASP A 730 8.35 15.85 5.40
C ASP A 730 6.83 15.57 5.33
N PHE A 731 5.97 16.59 5.13
CA PHE A 731 4.51 16.43 5.13
C PHE A 731 4.01 15.43 4.09
N PHE A 732 4.51 15.50 2.85
CA PHE A 732 4.12 14.58 1.78
C PHE A 732 4.76 13.19 1.93
N GLU A 733 5.67 12.99 2.89
CA GLU A 733 6.22 11.67 3.19
C GLU A 733 5.15 10.84 3.91
N GLY A 734 4.90 9.64 3.38
CA GLY A 734 3.77 8.81 3.80
C GLY A 734 2.48 9.02 3.00
N TRP A 735 2.48 9.89 1.98
CA TRP A 735 1.35 10.09 1.07
C TRP A 735 1.66 9.62 -0.35
N SER A 736 0.61 9.30 -1.11
CA SER A 736 0.65 9.06 -2.56
C SER A 736 -0.23 10.08 -3.27
N PHE A 737 0.27 10.68 -4.36
CA PHE A 737 -0.50 11.55 -5.25
C PHE A 737 -1.33 10.71 -6.22
N TRP A 738 -2.61 11.05 -6.36
CA TRP A 738 -3.54 10.41 -7.29
C TRP A 738 -3.66 11.24 -8.57
N ASN A 739 -3.67 10.59 -9.72
CA ASN A 739 -3.82 11.22 -11.05
C ASN A 739 -4.89 10.53 -11.92
N ILE A 740 -5.92 10.00 -11.27
CA ILE A 740 -7.10 9.41 -11.92
C ILE A 740 -8.23 10.45 -12.04
N ALA A 741 -9.22 10.15 -12.88
CA ALA A 741 -10.43 10.97 -13.01
C ALA A 741 -11.18 11.11 -11.66
N ASP A 742 -11.75 12.28 -11.42
CA ASP A 742 -12.48 12.57 -10.19
C ASP A 742 -13.78 11.76 -10.07
N PRO A 743 -13.98 11.00 -8.98
CA PRO A 743 -15.11 10.08 -8.86
C PRO A 743 -16.46 10.76 -8.67
N THR A 744 -16.50 12.09 -8.46
CA THR A 744 -17.74 12.88 -8.34
C THR A 744 -18.01 13.73 -9.58
N HIS A 745 -17.42 13.35 -10.72
CA HIS A 745 -17.61 13.98 -12.04
C HIS A 745 -17.13 15.44 -12.13
N GLY A 746 -16.21 15.86 -11.26
CA GLY A 746 -15.70 17.22 -11.23
C GLY A 746 -14.94 17.67 -12.47
N THR A 747 -14.93 18.99 -12.71
CA THR A 747 -14.11 19.69 -13.71
C THR A 747 -12.68 19.89 -13.22
N VAL A 748 -12.04 18.79 -12.79
CA VAL A 748 -10.72 18.76 -12.17
C VAL A 748 -9.85 17.65 -12.78
N ASP A 749 -8.58 17.93 -12.99
CA ASP A 749 -7.56 16.93 -13.30
C ASP A 749 -6.62 16.84 -12.10
N TYR A 750 -6.65 15.72 -11.39
CA TYR A 750 -5.66 15.47 -10.34
C TYR A 750 -4.32 15.11 -10.98
N VAL A 751 -3.23 15.66 -10.43
CA VAL A 751 -1.88 15.49 -10.99
C VAL A 751 -0.93 14.81 -10.02
N ASP A 752 0.06 14.10 -10.58
CA ASP A 752 1.17 13.50 -9.83
C ASP A 752 2.07 14.55 -9.15
N GLU A 753 2.91 14.10 -8.22
CA GLU A 753 3.77 14.97 -7.41
C GLU A 753 4.72 15.84 -8.25
N ASP A 754 5.35 15.26 -9.28
CA ASP A 754 6.28 15.98 -10.16
C ASP A 754 5.56 17.09 -10.94
N THR A 755 4.37 16.80 -11.45
CA THR A 755 3.51 17.76 -12.14
C THR A 755 2.99 18.83 -11.18
N ALA A 756 2.61 18.45 -9.96
CA ALA A 756 2.22 19.40 -8.91
C ALA A 756 3.36 20.36 -8.56
N ARG A 757 4.58 19.85 -8.32
CA ARG A 757 5.77 20.68 -8.04
C ARG A 757 6.13 21.58 -9.21
N LYS A 758 6.12 21.05 -10.44
CA LYS A 758 6.43 21.80 -11.67
C LYS A 758 5.48 22.96 -11.93
N ASN A 759 4.19 22.80 -11.59
CA ASN A 759 3.16 23.82 -11.74
C ASN A 759 2.96 24.66 -10.46
N ASN A 760 3.79 24.49 -9.43
CA ASN A 760 3.72 25.17 -8.12
C ASN A 760 2.40 24.93 -7.36
N LEU A 761 1.77 23.76 -7.56
CA LEU A 761 0.56 23.34 -6.86
C LEU A 761 0.85 22.85 -5.43
N ILE A 762 2.10 22.48 -5.12
CA ILE A 762 2.54 22.17 -3.74
C ILE A 762 3.82 22.90 -3.38
N GLU A 763 3.91 23.37 -2.14
CA GLU A 763 5.13 23.96 -1.58
C GLU A 763 5.15 23.93 -0.04
N LEU A 764 6.29 24.32 0.53
CA LEU A 764 6.38 24.70 1.94
C LEU A 764 6.50 26.22 2.02
N ASN A 765 5.60 26.87 2.76
CA ASN A 765 5.65 28.33 2.92
C ASN A 765 6.74 28.75 3.92
N SER A 766 6.97 30.07 4.05
CA SER A 766 8.01 30.62 4.93
C SER A 766 7.78 30.39 6.42
N ALA A 767 6.58 30.00 6.84
CA ALA A 767 6.27 29.62 8.23
C ALA A 767 6.57 28.15 8.52
N GLY A 768 6.90 27.35 7.49
CA GLY A 768 7.09 25.90 7.61
C GLY A 768 5.79 25.10 7.51
N ASN A 769 4.71 25.71 7.00
CA ASN A 769 3.43 25.04 6.78
C ASN A 769 3.33 24.57 5.32
N THR A 770 2.68 23.43 5.11
CA THR A 770 2.52 22.84 3.78
C THR A 770 1.35 23.47 3.06
N ILE A 771 1.55 23.85 1.80
CA ILE A 771 0.53 24.38 0.91
C ILE A 771 0.19 23.33 -0.16
N MET A 772 -1.10 23.11 -0.38
CA MET A 772 -1.65 22.41 -1.55
C MET A 772 -2.68 23.32 -2.20
N ARG A 773 -2.43 23.78 -3.43
CA ARG A 773 -3.23 24.76 -4.16
C ARG A 773 -3.63 24.24 -5.54
N VAL A 774 -4.70 24.82 -6.07
CA VAL A 774 -5.19 24.56 -7.43
C VAL A 774 -4.47 25.41 -8.48
N ASP A 775 -4.59 25.03 -9.75
CA ASP A 775 -4.22 25.90 -10.87
C ASP A 775 -5.11 27.14 -10.93
N THR A 776 -4.50 28.32 -11.09
CA THR A 776 -5.18 29.62 -11.19
C THR A 776 -5.10 30.22 -12.61
N THR A 777 -4.70 29.42 -13.61
CA THR A 777 -4.69 29.83 -15.02
C THR A 777 -6.08 30.30 -15.43
N LYS A 778 -6.16 31.58 -15.82
CA LYS A 778 -7.42 32.32 -15.92
C LYS A 778 -8.47 31.63 -16.79
N ASP A 779 -8.10 31.22 -18.00
CA ASP A 779 -8.97 30.51 -18.94
C ASP A 779 -8.22 29.27 -19.41
N ILE A 780 -8.81 28.10 -19.17
CA ILE A 780 -8.27 26.79 -19.56
C ILE A 780 -9.04 26.17 -20.75
N GLY A 781 -9.97 26.91 -21.37
CA GLY A 781 -10.82 26.43 -22.43
C GLY A 781 -11.74 25.28 -21.97
N ASN A 782 -11.90 24.25 -22.79
CA ASN A 782 -12.74 23.08 -22.46
C ASN A 782 -12.03 22.04 -21.57
N ASN A 783 -10.81 22.30 -21.13
CA ASN A 783 -10.06 21.38 -20.26
C ASN A 783 -10.61 21.38 -18.82
N ASN A 784 -10.05 20.52 -17.99
CA ASN A 784 -10.27 20.49 -16.55
C ASN A 784 -9.15 21.24 -15.81
N ARG A 785 -9.41 21.69 -14.58
CA ARG A 785 -8.47 22.49 -13.80
C ARG A 785 -7.54 21.58 -13.01
N MET A 786 -6.21 21.81 -13.09
CA MET A 786 -5.27 20.99 -12.33
C MET A 786 -5.43 21.22 -10.82
N SER A 787 -5.44 20.13 -10.06
CA SER A 787 -5.51 20.11 -8.60
C SER A 787 -4.69 18.95 -8.04
N THR A 788 -4.58 18.86 -6.72
CA THR A 788 -3.86 17.79 -6.01
C THR A 788 -4.83 16.95 -5.20
N ARG A 789 -4.68 15.63 -5.29
CA ARG A 789 -5.33 14.66 -4.40
C ARG A 789 -4.25 13.75 -3.83
N ILE A 790 -4.18 13.66 -2.51
CA ILE A 790 -3.21 12.84 -1.79
C ILE A 790 -3.92 11.91 -0.83
N THR A 791 -3.40 10.69 -0.69
CA THR A 791 -3.91 9.67 0.25
C THR A 791 -2.76 9.05 1.02
N THR A 792 -2.95 8.72 2.30
CA THR A 792 -1.90 8.05 3.08
C THR A 792 -1.58 6.66 2.56
N ASN A 793 -0.31 6.27 2.70
CA ASN A 793 0.19 4.94 2.39
C ASN A 793 -0.09 3.94 3.54
N SER A 794 -0.38 4.47 4.73
CA SER A 794 -0.83 3.73 5.92
C SER A 794 -2.36 3.71 6.01
N ASP A 795 -2.91 2.61 6.52
CA ASP A 795 -4.33 2.42 6.84
C ASP A 795 -4.57 2.10 8.33
N TRP A 796 -5.76 2.42 8.84
CA TRP A 796 -6.13 2.26 10.25
C TRP A 796 -7.56 1.74 10.43
N ASN A 797 -7.74 0.80 11.36
CA ASN A 797 -9.08 0.38 11.82
C ASN A 797 -9.55 1.15 13.05
N GLN A 798 -8.62 1.71 13.83
CA GLN A 798 -8.88 2.53 15.02
C GLN A 798 -7.75 3.54 15.23
N GLY A 799 -8.07 4.67 15.84
CA GLY A 799 -7.11 5.72 16.14
C GLY A 799 -7.75 7.03 16.57
N LEU A 800 -6.88 7.98 16.91
CA LEU A 800 -7.19 9.38 17.14
C LEU A 800 -6.38 10.22 16.16
N PHE A 801 -7.06 10.92 15.26
CA PHE A 801 -6.49 11.64 14.13
C PHE A 801 -6.65 13.13 14.40
N ILE A 802 -5.58 13.91 14.30
CA ILE A 802 -5.58 15.34 14.62
C ILE A 802 -4.96 16.12 13.46
N LEU A 803 -5.73 17.06 12.90
CA LEU A 803 -5.32 18.00 11.87
C LEU A 803 -5.22 19.41 12.46
N ASP A 804 -4.04 20.01 12.39
CA ASP A 804 -3.83 21.45 12.61
C ASP A 804 -3.71 22.16 11.25
N ALA A 805 -4.73 22.92 10.87
CA ALA A 805 -4.81 23.66 9.63
C ALA A 805 -4.92 25.18 9.89
N VAL A 806 -4.25 25.97 9.07
CA VAL A 806 -4.25 27.44 9.10
C VAL A 806 -5.20 27.99 8.02
N HIS A 807 -5.30 27.30 6.89
CA HIS A 807 -6.14 27.66 5.76
C HIS A 807 -6.78 26.41 5.13
N MET A 808 -7.96 26.56 4.57
CA MET A 808 -8.65 25.54 3.76
C MET A 808 -9.24 26.15 2.48
N PRO A 809 -9.40 25.36 1.40
CA PRO A 809 -9.98 25.83 0.15
C PRO A 809 -11.38 26.41 0.33
N THR A 810 -11.66 27.54 -0.31
CA THR A 810 -12.98 28.17 -0.30
C THR A 810 -13.26 28.90 -1.61
N GLY A 811 -14.54 29.04 -1.95
CA GLY A 811 -15.00 29.80 -3.11
C GLY A 811 -15.92 28.99 -4.04
N CYS A 812 -16.64 29.71 -4.90
CA CYS A 812 -17.65 29.13 -5.78
C CYS A 812 -17.12 28.00 -6.65
N GLY A 813 -17.73 26.82 -6.51
CA GLY A 813 -17.43 25.61 -7.28
C GLY A 813 -16.39 24.69 -6.63
N VAL A 814 -15.76 25.09 -5.51
CA VAL A 814 -14.79 24.28 -4.76
C VAL A 814 -15.50 23.27 -3.84
N TRP A 815 -14.95 22.04 -3.73
CA TRP A 815 -15.42 20.97 -2.84
C TRP A 815 -14.26 20.00 -2.51
N PRO A 816 -14.01 19.59 -1.25
CA PRO A 816 -13.13 18.46 -0.92
C PRO A 816 -13.87 17.11 -0.77
N ASN A 817 -13.22 16.01 -1.13
CA ASN A 817 -13.79 14.68 -1.39
C ASN A 817 -12.79 13.51 -1.10
N GLY A 818 -13.27 12.25 -1.05
CA GLY A 818 -12.48 11.02 -0.77
C GLY A 818 -12.56 9.92 -1.85
N PRO A 819 -11.72 8.84 -1.78
CA PRO A 819 -11.86 7.60 -2.54
C PRO A 819 -12.32 6.40 -1.69
N ASN A 820 -12.64 5.28 -2.37
CA ASN A 820 -13.06 3.98 -1.81
C ASN A 820 -14.49 3.92 -1.24
N TRP A 821 -15.40 4.69 -1.83
CA TRP A 821 -16.83 4.64 -1.55
C TRP A 821 -17.51 3.34 -2.05
N PRO A 822 -18.41 2.68 -1.28
CA PRO A 822 -18.69 2.80 0.15
C PRO A 822 -18.12 1.60 0.96
N ALA A 823 -17.30 0.76 0.33
CA ALA A 823 -16.80 -0.49 0.91
C ALA A 823 -15.58 -0.24 1.81
N GLY A 824 -15.84 -0.13 3.11
CA GLY A 824 -14.84 0.24 4.12
C GLY A 824 -15.33 1.37 5.05
N GLY A 825 -16.38 2.08 4.64
CA GLY A 825 -16.90 3.26 5.32
C GLY A 825 -16.05 4.49 5.05
N GLU A 826 -16.69 5.62 4.73
CA GLU A 826 -16.04 6.92 4.57
C GLU A 826 -16.44 7.83 5.73
N ILE A 827 -15.50 8.68 6.18
CA ILE A 827 -15.67 9.61 7.30
C ILE A 827 -15.16 10.98 6.88
N ASP A 828 -16.07 11.86 6.47
CA ASP A 828 -15.78 13.25 6.17
C ASP A 828 -15.61 14.03 7.47
N ILE A 829 -14.35 14.28 7.85
CA ILE A 829 -14.02 15.11 9.01
C ILE A 829 -14.30 16.59 8.68
N ILE A 830 -14.04 16.97 7.43
CA ILE A 830 -14.26 18.32 6.90
C ILE A 830 -14.96 18.21 5.54
N GLU A 831 -16.23 18.58 5.50
CA GLU A 831 -17.10 18.50 4.32
C GLU A 831 -17.82 19.85 4.10
N GLY A 832 -17.81 20.36 2.87
CA GLY A 832 -18.46 21.63 2.54
C GLY A 832 -18.17 22.08 1.11
N VAL A 833 -19.00 22.99 0.59
CA VAL A 833 -18.90 23.46 -0.80
C VAL A 833 -19.05 24.97 -0.88
N GLY A 834 -18.46 25.58 -1.91
CA GLY A 834 -18.63 27.00 -2.19
C GLY A 834 -18.05 27.90 -1.09
N ASP A 835 -18.88 28.80 -0.58
CA ASP A 835 -18.52 29.80 0.43
C ASP A 835 -19.07 29.48 1.82
N TYR A 836 -19.42 28.22 2.11
CA TYR A 836 -20.01 27.86 3.41
C TYR A 836 -19.07 28.24 4.57
N THR A 837 -19.65 28.49 5.75
CA THR A 837 -18.90 28.89 6.97
C THR A 837 -19.02 27.90 8.13
N ASN A 838 -19.90 26.91 7.98
CA ASN A 838 -20.17 25.85 8.94
C ASN A 838 -19.76 24.50 8.35
N ASN A 839 -18.80 23.82 8.98
CA ASN A 839 -18.36 22.48 8.59
C ASN A 839 -19.52 21.49 8.65
N GLN A 840 -19.62 20.60 7.68
CA GLN A 840 -20.39 19.37 7.80
C GLN A 840 -19.41 18.23 8.05
N ALA A 841 -19.76 17.32 8.97
CA ALA A 841 -19.05 16.07 9.13
C ALA A 841 -20.04 14.94 8.85
N THR A 842 -19.67 14.00 7.98
CA THR A 842 -20.58 12.98 7.45
C THR A 842 -19.92 11.61 7.50
N ILE A 843 -20.74 10.56 7.50
CA ILE A 843 -20.28 9.20 7.21
C ILE A 843 -21.12 8.59 6.10
N HIS A 844 -20.45 7.86 5.22
CA HIS A 844 -21.05 7.09 4.13
C HIS A 844 -20.70 5.61 4.32
N THR A 845 -21.72 4.74 4.36
CA THR A 845 -21.55 3.33 4.76
C THR A 845 -22.41 2.40 3.89
N ASN A 846 -22.19 1.10 4.04
CA ASN A 846 -23.11 0.07 3.56
C ASN A 846 -24.41 0.02 4.40
N PRO A 847 -25.51 -0.56 3.88
CA PRO A 847 -26.77 -0.75 4.59
C PRO A 847 -26.66 -1.26 6.05
N GLY A 848 -27.39 -0.58 6.95
CA GLY A 848 -27.55 -0.97 8.35
C GLY A 848 -26.73 -0.17 9.38
N CYS A 849 -26.12 0.95 8.99
CA CYS A 849 -25.58 1.96 9.90
C CYS A 849 -26.52 3.18 9.94
N SER A 850 -26.83 3.68 11.13
CA SER A 850 -27.71 4.85 11.31
C SER A 850 -27.44 5.60 12.62
N LEU A 851 -27.71 6.90 12.63
CA LEU A 851 -27.86 7.69 13.85
C LEU A 851 -29.11 7.23 14.62
N THR A 852 -29.00 7.07 15.94
CA THR A 852 -30.11 6.58 16.78
C THR A 852 -31.22 7.61 17.01
N SER A 853 -30.99 8.87 16.65
CA SER A 853 -31.94 9.99 16.71
C SER A 853 -31.45 11.12 15.82
N ASP A 854 -32.35 12.01 15.42
CA ASP A 854 -32.08 13.31 14.81
C ASP A 854 -31.84 14.43 15.85
N ASN A 855 -32.08 14.18 17.14
CA ASN A 855 -31.96 15.18 18.21
C ASN A 855 -30.52 15.24 18.77
N PRO A 856 -29.82 16.40 18.66
CA PRO A 856 -28.44 16.56 19.15
C PRO A 856 -28.25 16.19 20.63
N ASN A 857 -29.25 16.47 21.47
CA ASN A 857 -29.19 16.18 22.92
C ASN A 857 -29.24 14.67 23.22
N VAL A 858 -29.84 13.87 22.34
CA VAL A 858 -29.92 12.40 22.48
C VAL A 858 -28.61 11.76 22.01
N LEU A 859 -28.03 12.28 20.93
CA LEU A 859 -26.72 11.83 20.41
C LEU A 859 -25.54 12.28 21.28
N GLY A 860 -25.71 13.37 22.05
CA GLY A 860 -24.65 13.98 22.84
C GLY A 860 -23.64 14.73 21.96
N ILE A 861 -24.14 15.51 21.00
CA ILE A 861 -23.36 16.28 20.02
C ILE A 861 -23.69 17.78 20.11
N ALA A 862 -22.78 18.62 19.63
CA ALA A 862 -22.95 20.07 19.57
C ALA A 862 -23.48 20.56 18.20
N GLY A 863 -23.34 19.78 17.13
CA GLY A 863 -23.89 20.10 15.80
C GLY A 863 -25.31 19.59 15.58
N ASN A 864 -25.91 20.00 14.46
CA ASN A 864 -27.26 19.64 14.03
C ASN A 864 -27.23 18.56 12.94
N VAL A 865 -28.08 17.53 13.05
CA VAL A 865 -28.20 16.46 12.05
C VAL A 865 -28.78 17.00 10.74
N VAL A 866 -28.18 16.64 9.61
CA VAL A 866 -28.56 17.06 8.25
C VAL A 866 -28.58 15.86 7.30
N GLY A 867 -29.50 15.85 6.34
CA GLY A 867 -29.71 14.70 5.43
C GLY A 867 -30.47 13.51 6.05
N GLY A 868 -30.66 13.50 7.37
CA GLY A 868 -31.39 12.45 8.08
C GLY A 868 -30.46 11.51 8.84
N THR A 869 -30.99 10.38 9.28
CA THR A 869 -30.28 9.46 10.19
C THR A 869 -29.72 8.21 9.52
N ASN A 870 -30.10 7.90 8.28
CA ASN A 870 -29.58 6.73 7.57
C ASN A 870 -28.20 7.04 6.96
N CYS A 871 -27.20 6.23 7.26
CA CYS A 871 -25.83 6.44 6.78
C CYS A 871 -25.51 5.57 5.55
N ALA A 872 -26.48 4.75 5.10
CA ALA A 872 -26.32 3.83 3.98
C ALA A 872 -26.34 4.59 2.65
N ALA A 873 -25.16 4.83 2.07
CA ALA A 873 -24.99 5.82 1.01
C ALA A 873 -25.81 5.48 -0.26
N ALA A 874 -25.89 4.20 -0.62
CA ALA A 874 -26.71 3.71 -1.73
C ALA A 874 -28.24 3.85 -1.49
N GLU A 875 -28.70 3.87 -0.23
CA GLU A 875 -30.12 4.06 0.12
C GLU A 875 -30.52 5.54 0.19
N THR A 876 -29.54 6.42 0.46
CA THR A 876 -29.75 7.87 0.60
C THR A 876 -29.45 8.67 -0.67
N GLY A 877 -29.10 8.01 -1.79
CA GLY A 877 -28.65 8.71 -3.01
C GLY A 877 -27.36 9.49 -2.76
N ASN A 878 -26.36 8.80 -2.22
CA ASN A 878 -25.02 9.28 -1.82
C ASN A 878 -24.99 10.24 -0.63
N GLN A 879 -26.11 10.76 -0.12
CA GLN A 879 -26.14 11.76 0.96
C GLN A 879 -25.50 11.35 2.30
N GLY A 880 -25.54 10.08 2.70
CA GLY A 880 -25.04 9.65 4.03
C GLY A 880 -25.82 10.28 5.20
N CYS A 881 -25.23 10.29 6.39
CA CYS A 881 -25.84 10.87 7.60
C CYS A 881 -24.96 11.99 8.20
N GLY A 882 -25.17 13.21 7.73
CA GLY A 882 -24.34 14.36 8.08
C GLY A 882 -24.71 15.03 9.40
N VAL A 883 -23.74 15.73 10.00
CA VAL A 883 -23.91 16.63 11.14
C VAL A 883 -23.19 17.93 10.84
N ARG A 884 -23.96 19.03 10.77
CA ARG A 884 -23.42 20.37 10.52
C ARG A 884 -23.08 21.07 11.84
N SER A 885 -21.90 21.66 11.89
CA SER A 885 -21.41 22.46 13.02
C SER A 885 -22.25 23.72 13.21
N ASP A 886 -22.50 24.13 14.45
CA ASP A 886 -23.13 25.42 14.77
C ASP A 886 -22.14 26.59 14.73
N SER A 887 -20.83 26.30 14.63
CA SER A 887 -19.78 27.31 14.58
C SER A 887 -19.56 27.85 13.16
N THR A 888 -19.83 29.14 12.94
CA THR A 888 -19.60 29.84 11.67
C THR A 888 -18.13 30.18 11.41
N VAL A 889 -17.19 29.70 12.23
CA VAL A 889 -15.73 29.78 11.99
C VAL A 889 -15.12 28.39 11.80
N SER A 890 -15.96 27.40 11.48
CA SER A 890 -15.54 26.00 11.30
C SER A 890 -15.34 25.60 9.85
N PHE A 891 -15.60 26.47 8.87
CA PHE A 891 -15.28 26.21 7.46
C PHE A 891 -15.02 27.50 6.68
N GLY A 892 -14.38 27.37 5.52
CA GLY A 892 -14.23 28.42 4.52
C GLY A 892 -13.50 29.68 5.00
N ALA A 893 -13.84 30.82 4.39
CA ALA A 893 -13.19 32.11 4.65
C ALA A 893 -13.16 32.50 6.15
N ALA A 894 -14.23 32.21 6.90
CA ALA A 894 -14.29 32.55 8.33
C ALA A 894 -13.36 31.69 9.20
N PHE A 895 -13.05 30.45 8.81
CA PHE A 895 -11.98 29.65 9.42
C PHE A 895 -10.61 30.26 9.08
N ASN A 896 -10.39 30.62 7.81
CA ASN A 896 -9.13 31.19 7.32
C ASN A 896 -8.79 32.53 8.02
N GLU A 897 -9.77 33.44 8.12
CA GLU A 897 -9.64 34.73 8.82
C GLU A 897 -9.31 34.58 10.32
N ASN A 898 -9.73 33.47 10.95
CA ASN A 898 -9.44 33.15 12.34
C ASN A 898 -8.02 32.54 12.54
N GLY A 899 -7.18 32.45 11.50
CA GLY A 899 -5.90 31.73 11.55
C GLY A 899 -6.09 30.21 11.68
N GLY A 900 -7.24 29.73 11.22
CA GLY A 900 -7.66 28.33 11.24
C GLY A 900 -7.98 27.78 12.62
N GLY A 901 -7.61 26.52 12.83
CA GLY A 901 -7.98 25.75 14.02
C GLY A 901 -7.51 24.30 13.96
N VAL A 902 -8.01 23.49 14.89
CA VAL A 902 -7.70 22.06 14.98
C VAL A 902 -8.98 21.24 14.86
N TYR A 903 -8.93 20.21 14.02
CA TYR A 903 -9.91 19.12 14.03
C TYR A 903 -9.30 17.89 14.68
N ALA A 904 -10.12 17.17 15.44
CA ALA A 904 -9.77 15.83 15.89
C ALA A 904 -10.91 14.85 15.57
N MET A 905 -10.56 13.64 15.17
CA MET A 905 -11.50 12.54 14.92
C MET A 905 -11.04 11.32 15.71
N SER A 906 -11.95 10.68 16.44
CA SER A 906 -11.68 9.41 17.13
C SER A 906 -12.52 8.28 16.55
N LEU A 907 -11.87 7.18 16.16
CA LEU A 907 -12.49 5.92 15.76
C LEU A 907 -12.01 4.83 16.72
N ASN A 908 -12.95 4.22 17.45
CA ASN A 908 -12.73 3.14 18.41
C ASN A 908 -14.03 2.36 18.62
N ASP A 909 -14.03 1.34 19.49
CA ASP A 909 -15.19 0.48 19.79
C ASP A 909 -16.50 1.23 20.19
N SER A 910 -16.41 2.50 20.60
CA SER A 910 -17.60 3.31 20.91
C SER A 910 -18.25 3.97 19.68
N GLY A 911 -17.61 3.91 18.52
CA GLY A 911 -18.01 4.53 17.26
C GLY A 911 -17.05 5.64 16.80
N VAL A 912 -17.57 6.53 15.96
CA VAL A 912 -16.84 7.69 15.41
C VAL A 912 -17.29 8.97 16.12
N ALA A 913 -16.36 9.88 16.42
CA ALA A 913 -16.67 11.23 16.89
C ALA A 913 -15.69 12.27 16.32
N THR A 914 -16.18 13.46 15.95
CA THR A 914 -15.37 14.58 15.47
C THR A 914 -15.47 15.79 16.39
N TYR A 915 -14.39 16.56 16.45
CA TYR A 915 -14.23 17.74 17.28
C TYR A 915 -13.59 18.85 16.46
N PHE A 916 -13.92 20.10 16.77
CA PHE A 916 -13.31 21.29 16.17
C PHE A 916 -13.05 22.35 17.25
N TRP A 917 -11.88 22.98 17.19
CA TRP A 917 -11.53 24.15 17.98
C TRP A 917 -10.97 25.27 17.09
N PRO A 918 -11.55 26.48 17.09
CA PRO A 918 -10.89 27.64 16.50
C PRO A 918 -9.57 27.93 17.22
N ARG A 919 -8.61 28.53 16.49
CA ARG A 919 -7.20 28.71 16.88
C ARG A 919 -6.93 29.05 18.34
N ASP A 920 -7.65 30.00 18.92
CA ASP A 920 -7.44 30.49 20.29
C ASP A 920 -8.06 29.61 21.40
N SER A 921 -8.68 28.50 21.03
CA SER A 921 -9.38 27.58 21.95
C SER A 921 -8.88 26.13 21.91
N ILE A 922 -7.77 25.87 21.21
CA ILE A 922 -7.19 24.53 21.09
C ILE A 922 -6.82 23.99 22.49
N PRO A 923 -7.28 22.79 22.87
CA PRO A 923 -6.94 22.17 24.16
C PRO A 923 -5.43 22.08 24.40
N SER A 924 -4.99 22.42 25.60
CA SER A 924 -3.56 22.51 25.95
C SER A 924 -2.85 21.16 25.93
N ASP A 925 -3.58 20.06 26.08
CA ASP A 925 -3.09 18.68 25.95
C ASP A 925 -2.80 18.30 24.48
N ILE A 926 -3.56 18.83 23.52
CA ILE A 926 -3.24 18.71 22.08
C ILE A 926 -1.97 19.50 21.77
N LEU A 927 -1.87 20.75 22.25
CA LEU A 927 -0.67 21.58 22.07
C LEU A 927 0.59 20.96 22.71
N ALA A 928 0.43 20.26 23.84
CA ALA A 928 1.50 19.51 24.49
C ALA A 928 1.85 18.16 23.80
N GLY A 929 1.07 17.73 22.80
CA GLY A 929 1.25 16.45 22.13
C GLY A 929 0.84 15.22 22.96
N THR A 930 0.04 15.42 24.01
CA THR A 930 -0.42 14.38 24.95
C THR A 930 -1.94 14.36 25.04
N PRO A 931 -2.67 14.09 23.93
CA PRO A 931 -4.11 14.31 23.85
C PRO A 931 -4.90 13.43 24.81
N GLN A 932 -5.99 13.96 25.37
CA GLN A 932 -6.87 13.31 26.33
C GLN A 932 -8.34 13.52 25.94
N PRO A 933 -8.89 12.72 24.98
CA PRO A 933 -10.24 12.89 24.47
C PRO A 933 -11.37 12.92 25.51
N ALA A 934 -11.17 12.26 26.66
CA ALA A 934 -12.12 12.29 27.77
C ALA A 934 -12.30 13.67 28.43
N LEU A 935 -11.37 14.62 28.22
CA LEU A 935 -11.41 15.97 28.77
C LEU A 935 -11.96 17.02 27.80
N TRP A 936 -12.19 16.64 26.54
CA TRP A 936 -12.54 17.55 25.44
C TRP A 936 -14.02 17.98 25.42
N GLY A 937 -14.87 17.33 26.21
CA GLY A 937 -16.30 17.64 26.30
C GLY A 937 -17.12 17.08 25.13
N THR A 938 -18.17 17.80 24.76
CA THR A 938 -19.15 17.39 23.74
C THR A 938 -18.53 17.46 22.33
N PRO A 939 -18.53 16.39 21.53
CA PRO A 939 -18.08 16.42 20.15
C PRO A 939 -18.99 17.26 19.23
N GLN A 940 -18.45 17.72 18.10
CA GLN A 940 -19.22 18.34 17.03
C GLN A 940 -20.22 17.33 16.44
N ALA A 941 -19.74 16.16 16.05
CA ALA A 941 -20.52 15.05 15.51
C ALA A 941 -20.14 13.72 16.16
N LYS A 942 -21.08 12.77 16.20
CA LYS A 942 -20.85 11.44 16.77
C LYS A 942 -21.81 10.41 16.20
N TRP A 943 -21.26 9.28 15.76
CA TRP A 943 -22.00 8.11 15.30
C TRP A 943 -21.64 6.95 16.22
N GLY A 944 -22.55 6.62 17.15
CA GLY A 944 -22.31 5.64 18.20
C GLY A 944 -22.49 4.19 17.76
N ALA A 945 -21.66 3.29 18.31
CA ALA A 945 -21.63 1.86 17.99
C ALA A 945 -22.98 1.13 18.06
N SER A 946 -23.94 1.63 18.87
CA SER A 946 -25.29 1.05 18.98
C SER A 946 -26.16 1.22 17.73
N GLY A 947 -25.87 2.22 16.89
CA GLY A 947 -26.54 2.45 15.61
C GLY A 947 -25.63 2.25 14.40
N CYS A 948 -24.31 2.33 14.60
CA CYS A 948 -23.30 2.15 13.57
C CYS A 948 -22.05 1.46 14.16
N ASP A 949 -22.05 0.12 14.14
CA ASP A 949 -20.96 -0.71 14.70
C ASP A 949 -19.62 -0.44 13.96
N PRO A 950 -18.61 0.15 14.62
CA PRO A 950 -17.38 0.55 13.95
C PRO A 950 -16.61 -0.64 13.38
N ALA A 951 -16.60 -1.79 14.05
CA ALA A 951 -15.87 -2.98 13.57
C ALA A 951 -16.51 -3.62 12.32
N LYS A 952 -17.78 -3.29 12.03
CA LYS A 952 -18.50 -3.74 10.84
C LYS A 952 -18.42 -2.74 9.69
N PHE A 953 -18.47 -1.44 9.99
CA PHE A 953 -18.66 -0.40 8.98
C PHE A 953 -17.42 0.43 8.67
N PHE A 954 -16.40 0.45 9.55
CA PHE A 954 -15.16 1.21 9.34
C PHE A 954 -13.94 0.29 9.43
N TYR A 955 -13.26 0.11 8.30
CA TYR A 955 -12.00 -0.65 8.22
C TYR A 955 -11.07 -0.05 7.16
N GLN A 956 -9.77 -0.31 7.32
CA GLN A 956 -8.69 0.12 6.42
C GLN A 956 -8.77 1.60 6.03
N GLN A 957 -9.08 2.46 7.01
CA GLN A 957 -9.27 3.89 6.81
C GLN A 957 -7.93 4.53 6.45
N VAL A 958 -7.88 5.24 5.33
CA VAL A 958 -6.76 6.08 4.90
C VAL A 958 -7.16 7.55 5.05
N MET A 959 -6.21 8.45 5.29
CA MET A 959 -6.51 9.89 5.30
C MET A 959 -6.34 10.46 3.89
N ILE A 960 -7.18 11.41 3.50
CA ILE A 960 -7.16 12.07 2.19
C ILE A 960 -7.18 13.59 2.35
N PHE A 961 -6.46 14.27 1.45
CA PHE A 961 -6.75 15.66 1.10
C PHE A 961 -6.92 15.76 -0.41
N ASP A 962 -7.95 16.47 -0.85
CA ASP A 962 -8.05 16.92 -2.23
C ASP A 962 -8.70 18.31 -2.34
N THR A 963 -8.97 18.72 -3.56
CA THR A 963 -9.85 19.85 -3.89
C THR A 963 -10.43 19.59 -5.29
N THR A 964 -11.66 19.06 -5.37
CA THR A 964 -12.43 18.95 -6.62
C THR A 964 -13.10 20.28 -6.97
N PHE A 965 -13.58 20.36 -8.20
CA PHE A 965 -14.33 21.47 -8.76
C PHE A 965 -15.61 20.98 -9.43
N CYS A 966 -16.77 21.57 -9.13
CA CYS A 966 -18.02 21.31 -9.86
C CYS A 966 -18.42 19.83 -9.97
N GLY A 967 -18.03 19.02 -8.99
CA GLY A 967 -18.58 17.67 -8.85
C GLY A 967 -20.05 17.69 -8.44
N ASP A 968 -20.65 16.51 -8.38
CA ASP A 968 -22.08 16.25 -8.12
C ASP A 968 -22.73 17.21 -7.09
N TRP A 969 -22.10 17.45 -5.94
CA TRP A 969 -22.65 18.37 -4.92
C TRP A 969 -22.48 19.85 -5.30
N ALA A 970 -21.25 20.28 -5.64
CA ALA A 970 -20.94 21.68 -5.93
C ALA A 970 -21.76 22.24 -7.10
N SER A 971 -21.94 21.45 -8.17
CA SER A 971 -22.81 21.82 -9.28
C SER A 971 -24.29 21.73 -8.91
N GLY A 972 -24.69 20.73 -8.11
CA GLY A 972 -26.06 20.62 -7.58
C GLY A 972 -26.53 21.82 -6.75
N VAL A 973 -25.62 22.55 -6.10
CA VAL A 973 -25.94 23.77 -5.31
C VAL A 973 -25.51 25.10 -5.95
N TRP A 974 -25.05 25.09 -7.21
CA TRP A 974 -24.56 26.30 -7.89
C TRP A 974 -25.55 27.49 -7.89
N GLY A 975 -26.84 27.17 -8.06
CA GLY A 975 -27.95 28.13 -8.03
C GLY A 975 -28.53 28.41 -6.63
N SER A 976 -28.09 27.71 -5.59
CA SER A 976 -28.67 27.76 -4.24
C SER A 976 -28.14 28.91 -3.38
N SER A 977 -28.97 29.45 -2.50
CA SER A 977 -28.61 30.52 -1.56
C SER A 977 -29.30 30.35 -0.21
N GLY A 978 -28.80 31.03 0.83
CA GLY A 978 -29.38 31.00 2.17
C GLY A 978 -28.78 29.93 3.10
N ILE A 979 -27.64 29.34 2.72
CA ILE A 979 -26.76 28.59 3.63
C ILE A 979 -25.74 29.59 4.21
N PRO A 980 -25.35 29.51 5.50
CA PRO A 980 -24.41 30.45 6.10
C PRO A 980 -23.08 30.57 5.33
N GLY A 981 -22.74 31.78 4.88
CA GLY A 981 -21.59 32.09 4.02
C GLY A 981 -21.93 32.17 2.52
N GLN A 982 -23.08 31.62 2.11
CA GLN A 982 -23.60 31.69 0.73
C GLN A 982 -25.02 32.30 0.73
N GLU A 983 -25.14 33.54 1.23
CA GLU A 983 -26.41 34.29 1.27
C GLU A 983 -26.91 34.66 -0.14
N THR A 984 -25.98 34.77 -1.10
CA THR A 984 -26.25 34.92 -2.55
C THR A 984 -25.67 33.71 -3.27
N SER A 985 -26.39 33.14 -4.25
CA SER A 985 -25.92 31.96 -4.97
C SER A 985 -24.69 32.23 -5.83
N CYS A 986 -23.87 31.20 -6.05
CA CYS A 986 -22.70 31.31 -6.91
C CYS A 986 -23.07 31.73 -8.34
N GLN A 987 -24.16 31.20 -8.90
CA GLN A 987 -24.69 31.64 -10.18
C GLN A 987 -24.98 33.15 -10.22
N ALA A 988 -25.66 33.69 -9.20
CA ALA A 988 -26.02 35.11 -9.13
C ALA A 988 -24.82 36.02 -8.84
N ARG A 989 -23.87 35.57 -8.00
CA ARG A 989 -22.68 36.34 -7.60
C ARG A 989 -21.62 36.42 -8.70
N THR A 990 -21.44 35.32 -9.44
CA THR A 990 -20.45 35.24 -10.53
C THR A 990 -20.99 35.76 -11.87
N GLY A 991 -22.32 35.69 -12.06
CA GLY A 991 -22.98 35.96 -13.34
C GLY A 991 -22.81 34.85 -14.38
N VAL A 992 -22.26 33.68 -14.00
CA VAL A 992 -22.00 32.55 -14.91
C VAL A 992 -23.06 31.46 -14.72
N ALA A 993 -23.57 30.94 -15.83
CA ALA A 993 -24.74 30.07 -15.84
C ALA A 993 -24.53 28.72 -15.14
N THR A 994 -23.37 28.10 -15.35
CA THR A 994 -22.98 26.79 -14.80
C THR A 994 -21.74 26.90 -13.94
N CYS A 995 -21.47 25.89 -13.11
CA CYS A 995 -20.26 25.84 -12.29
C CYS A 995 -19.03 25.61 -13.18
N GLU A 996 -19.17 24.70 -14.14
CA GLU A 996 -18.15 24.18 -15.02
C GLU A 996 -17.62 25.29 -15.95
N ASP A 997 -18.52 26.15 -16.47
CA ASP A 997 -18.14 27.36 -17.21
C ASP A 997 -17.31 28.32 -16.34
N TYR A 998 -17.70 28.50 -15.08
CA TYR A 998 -16.99 29.39 -14.16
C TYR A 998 -15.58 28.86 -13.85
N VAL A 999 -15.47 27.58 -13.51
CA VAL A 999 -14.17 26.94 -13.22
C VAL A 999 -13.24 26.96 -14.43
N ARG A 1000 -13.77 26.80 -15.64
CA ARG A 1000 -12.97 26.89 -16.89
C ARG A 1000 -12.52 28.31 -17.21
N GLN A 1001 -13.39 29.30 -17.07
CA GLN A 1001 -13.16 30.67 -17.58
C GLN A 1001 -12.60 31.65 -16.55
N ARG A 1002 -12.64 31.32 -15.25
CA ARG A 1002 -12.34 32.24 -14.13
C ARG A 1002 -11.32 31.70 -13.12
N GLY A 1003 -10.25 31.09 -13.62
CA GLY A 1003 -9.11 30.66 -12.80
C GLY A 1003 -8.49 31.76 -11.93
N ASP A 1004 -8.66 33.02 -12.35
CA ASP A 1004 -8.24 34.21 -11.61
C ASP A 1004 -9.01 34.42 -10.28
N ALA A 1005 -10.08 33.66 -10.03
CA ALA A 1005 -10.86 33.70 -8.80
C ALA A 1005 -10.46 32.63 -7.75
N PHE A 1006 -9.60 31.66 -8.10
CA PHE A 1006 -9.26 30.53 -7.21
C PHE A 1006 -7.98 30.73 -6.39
N GLY A 1007 -7.58 31.98 -6.13
CA GLY A 1007 -6.44 32.29 -5.27
C GLY A 1007 -6.57 31.77 -3.84
N GLU A 1008 -7.80 31.69 -3.32
CA GLU A 1008 -8.13 31.18 -1.97
C GLU A 1008 -8.51 29.68 -1.97
N ALA A 1009 -8.35 28.97 -3.09
CA ALA A 1009 -8.58 27.53 -3.17
C ALA A 1009 -7.28 26.76 -2.87
N TYR A 1010 -6.86 26.77 -1.61
CA TYR A 1010 -5.71 26.02 -1.13
C TYR A 1010 -5.83 25.60 0.34
N TRP A 1011 -5.20 24.47 0.67
CA TRP A 1011 -4.93 24.05 2.05
C TRP A 1011 -3.63 24.68 2.55
N GLU A 1012 -3.60 25.14 3.80
CA GLU A 1012 -2.37 25.41 4.56
C GLU A 1012 -2.37 24.57 5.84
N ILE A 1013 -1.47 23.59 5.92
CA ILE A 1013 -1.44 22.59 6.98
C ILE A 1013 -0.15 22.70 7.80
N LYS A 1014 -0.30 22.80 9.12
CA LYS A 1014 0.82 22.74 10.08
C LYS A 1014 1.22 21.30 10.34
N SER A 1015 0.26 20.45 10.69
CA SER A 1015 0.52 19.03 10.89
C SER A 1015 -0.75 18.17 10.83
N VAL A 1016 -0.58 16.93 10.38
CA VAL A 1016 -1.50 15.82 10.62
C VAL A 1016 -0.81 14.83 11.54
N LYS A 1017 -1.49 14.35 12.59
CA LYS A 1017 -0.94 13.38 13.54
C LYS A 1017 -1.94 12.27 13.83
N VAL A 1018 -1.49 11.03 13.76
CA VAL A 1018 -2.25 9.85 14.14
C VAL A 1018 -1.72 9.33 15.46
N TYR A 1019 -2.62 9.09 16.40
CA TYR A 1019 -2.34 8.51 17.70
C TYR A 1019 -3.08 7.18 17.86
N GLN A 1020 -2.43 6.20 18.48
CA GLN A 1020 -3.05 4.96 18.92
C GLN A 1020 -2.91 4.79 20.44
N HIS A 1021 -3.82 4.02 21.03
CA HIS A 1021 -3.78 3.68 22.44
C HIS A 1021 -2.70 2.60 22.66
N SER A 1022 -1.80 2.82 23.62
CA SER A 1022 -0.79 1.82 24.04
C SER A 1022 -1.38 0.67 24.84
#